data_AF-A0A6H9YH70-F1
#
_entry.id   AF-A0A6H9YH70-F1
#
_cell.length_a   1.000
_cell.length_b   1.000
_cell.length_c   1.000
_cell.angle_alpha   90.00
_cell.angle_beta   90.00
_cell.angle_gamma   90.00
#
_symmetry.space_group_name_H-M   'P 1'
#
loop_
_entity.id
_entity.type
_entity.pdbx_description
1 polymer ?
#
loop_
_entity_poly.entity_id
_entity_poly.type
_entity_poly.pdbx_seq_one_letter_code
_entity_poly.pdbx_strand_id
1 'polypeptide(L)'
;MSTDIFGARVISVDPSRRELELRVFTVYYEVAIKTYLAPPERDLGFFFGLLWETARWDGPLGKVVTVDDIDDEWCAANARWFVERVERVAVRNDPPDWEGIYDFYYERDGRWRDEDKLVQADYVVRVTDQRWMQHLKPGDAWGTTWYPVKADHLLSGEAPHIPDLRNAAATLTPFGTEALEQLAFSDDGRYLAGCTDEGGLVVYETAGWTEHSRVSVEDGAFMPRLMWVPGRHVVTYRGTDPSDSPQQAYDVDARALVDVPAEDGVARSRSGRYRVEYGHADGLDFVAGNADPRHVGVTSEELSVECVDFTRDESRLYAAGMTRDVYALDPSTGQVLDVFENVAARVWSLAVSPDGAYLAVGGPPPDSNHEDHEIRIIRVRDHQVATRHTLGTFVTQLAWSPVDDCLVATVCDDSEDGELHVLRVGLPSEPPPRFYAEIPPEAPEPQAAPAADPAPAPEYEEDKLDPERIRAMAEAGDPLTRGELVELAQEHARWLATGGNEAAGRGWTWQVLIVAGLPVALYNGPEGDDGIQATIRSESIETGTDLRGFVLPFADLTAIFGEKLDLSNADLRGATITDAHLPNVSLRNADLSYADLSRSNLRGADLTGAKLIGTDLENTDLTDADLTNADLTGAKVPGTFFIGTRLDGAKGVPF
;
A
#
# COMPACT_ATOMS: atom_id res chain seq x y z
N MET A 1 -20.29 -7.93 19.08
CA MET A 1 -19.31 -7.99 20.19
C MET A 1 -18.30 -6.87 19.97
N SER A 2 -17.70 -6.28 21.02
CA SER A 2 -16.76 -5.15 20.83
C SER A 2 -15.49 -5.64 20.11
N THR A 3 -15.12 -4.90 19.07
CA THR A 3 -14.02 -5.12 18.11
C THR A 3 -12.75 -4.40 18.54
N ASP A 4 -12.71 -3.90 19.78
CA ASP A 4 -11.68 -2.98 20.23
C ASP A 4 -10.36 -3.70 20.47
N ILE A 5 -9.30 -3.14 19.90
CA ILE A 5 -7.95 -3.70 19.94
C ILE A 5 -7.15 -3.05 21.04
N PHE A 6 -7.30 -1.73 21.15
CA PHE A 6 -6.72 -0.91 22.19
C PHE A 6 -7.83 -0.19 22.95
N GLY A 7 -7.53 0.21 24.17
CA GLY A 7 -8.31 1.19 24.89
C GLY A 7 -7.43 2.37 25.28
N ALA A 8 -8.06 3.53 25.37
CA ALA A 8 -7.41 4.74 25.84
C ALA A 8 -8.17 5.34 27.02
N ARG A 9 -7.42 5.94 27.95
CA ARG A 9 -7.96 6.70 29.07
C ARG A 9 -7.30 8.08 29.13
N VAL A 10 -8.12 9.11 29.25
CA VAL A 10 -7.64 10.49 29.41
C VAL A 10 -7.15 10.69 30.83
N ILE A 11 -5.87 11.02 30.97
CA ILE A 11 -5.24 11.37 32.25
C ILE A 11 -5.38 12.86 32.51
N SER A 12 -5.09 13.69 31.51
CA SER A 12 -5.20 15.15 31.61
C SER A 12 -5.47 15.79 30.24
N VAL A 13 -6.05 16.99 30.25
CA VAL A 13 -6.28 17.81 29.03
C VAL A 13 -5.86 19.25 29.35
N ASP A 14 -4.99 19.83 28.52
CA ASP A 14 -4.58 21.23 28.58
C ASP A 14 -4.88 21.94 27.24
N PRO A 15 -6.06 22.56 27.12
CA PRO A 15 -6.46 23.28 25.91
C PRO A 15 -5.53 24.44 25.55
N SER A 16 -4.87 25.07 26.54
CA SER A 16 -3.99 26.23 26.31
C SER A 16 -2.70 25.85 25.61
N ARG A 17 -2.21 24.63 25.85
CA ARG A 17 -1.04 24.05 25.21
C ARG A 17 -1.38 23.20 23.98
N ARG A 18 -2.67 22.89 23.79
CA ARG A 18 -3.20 21.90 22.84
C ARG A 18 -2.59 20.52 23.09
N GLU A 19 -2.41 20.17 24.36
CA GLU A 19 -1.83 18.90 24.78
C GLU A 19 -2.87 18.11 25.60
N LEU A 20 -2.91 16.80 25.40
CA LEU A 20 -3.62 15.86 26.27
C LEU A 20 -2.71 14.68 26.63
N GLU A 21 -2.91 14.13 27.81
CA GLU A 21 -2.21 12.94 28.27
C GLU A 21 -3.15 11.75 28.21
N LEU A 22 -2.74 10.72 27.47
CA LEU A 22 -3.50 9.49 27.25
C LEU A 22 -2.74 8.30 27.79
N ARG A 23 -3.46 7.41 28.46
CA ARG A 23 -3.00 6.08 28.82
C ARG A 23 -3.56 5.08 27.83
N VAL A 24 -2.69 4.32 27.19
CA VAL A 24 -3.07 3.27 26.22
C VAL A 24 -2.84 1.89 26.82
N PHE A 25 -3.80 1.00 26.63
CA PHE A 25 -3.76 -0.39 27.10
C PHE A 25 -4.31 -1.33 26.03
N THR A 26 -3.81 -2.57 26.00
CA THR A 26 -4.32 -3.58 25.06
C THR A 26 -5.66 -4.12 25.53
N VAL A 27 -6.59 -4.28 24.60
CA VAL A 27 -7.89 -4.94 24.83
C VAL A 27 -7.95 -6.29 24.11
N TYR A 28 -7.23 -6.44 22.99
CA TYR A 28 -7.10 -7.71 22.26
C TYR A 28 -5.83 -8.49 22.66
N TYR A 29 -6.00 -9.55 23.45
CA TYR A 29 -4.92 -10.41 23.93
C TYR A 29 -5.36 -11.86 24.13
N GLU A 30 -4.40 -12.79 24.11
CA GLU A 30 -4.64 -14.21 24.41
C GLU A 30 -3.67 -14.71 25.48
N VAL A 31 -4.22 -15.02 26.67
CA VAL A 31 -3.43 -15.42 27.85
C VAL A 31 -2.78 -16.79 27.66
N ALA A 32 -3.47 -17.72 26.98
CA ALA A 32 -3.01 -19.09 26.78
C ALA A 32 -1.68 -19.17 26.01
N ILE A 33 -1.53 -18.35 24.97
CA ILE A 33 -0.32 -18.27 24.14
C ILE A 33 0.54 -17.02 24.40
N LYS A 34 0.11 -16.14 25.32
CA LYS A 34 0.79 -14.91 25.74
C LYS A 34 1.01 -13.93 24.58
N THR A 35 -0.01 -13.79 23.72
CA THR A 35 0.03 -12.90 22.56
C THR A 35 -0.78 -11.63 22.84
N TYR A 36 -0.24 -10.48 22.43
CA TYR A 36 -0.89 -9.16 22.53
C TYR A 36 -0.32 -8.24 21.46
N LEU A 37 -1.01 -7.13 21.20
CA LEU A 37 -0.51 -6.05 20.34
C LEU A 37 0.25 -5.02 21.17
N ALA A 38 1.53 -4.80 20.84
CA ALA A 38 2.37 -3.78 21.47
C ALA A 38 1.84 -2.37 21.19
N PRO A 39 2.07 -1.40 22.10
CA PRO A 39 1.54 -0.06 21.92
C PRO A 39 2.35 0.70 20.84
N PRO A 40 1.71 1.61 20.07
CA PRO A 40 2.42 2.40 19.06
C PRO A 40 3.51 3.27 19.70
N GLU A 41 4.69 3.39 19.09
CA GLU A 41 5.74 4.22 19.69
C GLU A 41 5.44 5.72 19.62
N ARG A 42 5.21 6.26 18.41
CA ARG A 42 4.97 7.70 18.18
C ARG A 42 3.97 7.97 17.06
N ASP A 43 3.18 6.97 16.70
CA ASP A 43 2.31 6.97 15.53
C ASP A 43 1.25 8.09 15.55
N LEU A 44 1.43 9.12 14.72
CA LEU A 44 0.53 10.26 14.67
C LEU A 44 -0.85 9.85 14.14
N GLY A 45 -0.89 8.86 13.25
CA GLY A 45 -2.12 8.38 12.62
C GLY A 45 -2.98 7.58 13.59
N PHE A 46 -2.39 6.73 14.43
CA PHE A 46 -3.11 6.06 15.51
C PHE A 46 -3.78 7.07 16.45
N PHE A 47 -3.02 8.06 16.94
CA PHE A 47 -3.55 9.06 17.86
C PHE A 47 -4.54 10.03 17.17
N PHE A 48 -4.37 10.28 15.87
CA PHE A 48 -5.35 11.00 15.07
C PHE A 48 -6.66 10.22 14.97
N GLY A 49 -6.63 8.94 14.56
CA GLY A 49 -7.80 8.07 14.45
C GLY A 49 -8.55 7.95 15.78
N LEU A 50 -7.80 7.77 16.87
CA LEU A 50 -8.32 7.75 18.24
C LEU A 50 -9.09 9.04 18.60
N LEU A 51 -8.52 10.21 18.30
CA LEU A 51 -9.17 11.50 18.54
C LEU A 51 -10.38 11.72 17.62
N TRP A 52 -10.29 11.27 16.37
CA TRP A 52 -11.35 11.38 15.36
C TRP A 52 -12.58 10.55 15.71
N GLU A 53 -12.37 9.31 16.14
CA GLU A 53 -13.41 8.42 16.62
C GLU A 53 -14.13 9.00 17.85
N THR A 54 -13.38 9.53 18.83
CA THR A 54 -14.01 10.11 20.04
C THR A 54 -14.82 11.37 19.78
N ALA A 55 -14.46 12.13 18.74
CA ALA A 55 -15.24 13.27 18.29
C ALA A 55 -16.53 12.84 17.57
N ARG A 56 -16.83 11.54 17.48
CA ARG A 56 -17.91 10.96 16.67
C ARG A 56 -17.86 11.44 15.23
N TRP A 57 -16.65 11.57 14.69
CA TRP A 57 -16.43 12.02 13.32
C TRP A 57 -16.84 13.49 13.06
N ASP A 58 -17.16 14.26 14.12
CA ASP A 58 -17.59 15.66 14.07
C ASP A 58 -16.47 16.63 14.54
N GLY A 59 -15.21 16.17 14.46
CA GLY A 59 -14.04 16.99 14.77
C GLY A 59 -13.81 18.11 13.74
N PRO A 60 -12.67 18.81 13.77
CA PRO A 60 -12.32 19.87 12.82
C PRO A 60 -12.50 19.52 11.34
N LEU A 61 -12.46 18.23 10.99
CA LEU A 61 -12.63 17.72 9.63
C LEU A 61 -14.06 17.32 9.26
N GLY A 62 -15.00 17.20 10.21
CA GLY A 62 -16.32 16.56 9.99
C GLY A 62 -17.22 17.25 8.97
N LYS A 63 -16.88 18.49 8.58
CA LYS A 63 -17.60 19.27 7.57
C LYS A 63 -16.97 19.23 6.18
N VAL A 64 -15.80 18.62 6.07
CA VAL A 64 -14.93 18.67 4.88
C VAL A 64 -14.63 17.29 4.36
N VAL A 65 -14.53 16.31 5.26
CA VAL A 65 -14.07 14.95 4.98
C VAL A 65 -15.03 14.01 5.69
N THR A 66 -15.54 13.02 4.96
CA THR A 66 -16.39 11.96 5.52
C THR A 66 -15.53 10.89 6.19
N VAL A 67 -16.15 9.96 6.93
CA VAL A 67 -15.41 8.83 7.53
C VAL A 67 -14.80 7.94 6.43
N ASP A 68 -15.50 7.79 5.30
CA ASP A 68 -15.09 6.92 4.19
C ASP A 68 -13.89 7.49 3.40
N ASP A 69 -13.67 8.81 3.48
CA ASP A 69 -12.53 9.49 2.85
C ASP A 69 -11.22 9.33 3.65
N ILE A 70 -11.27 8.75 4.85
CA ILE A 70 -10.14 8.67 5.79
C ILE A 70 -9.82 7.20 6.09
N ASP A 71 -9.13 6.56 5.15
CA ASP A 71 -8.55 5.22 5.33
C ASP A 71 -7.16 5.28 6.01
N ASP A 72 -6.54 4.12 6.20
CA ASP A 72 -5.22 3.98 6.84
C ASP A 72 -4.11 4.67 6.03
N GLU A 73 -4.15 4.60 4.70
CA GLU A 73 -3.14 5.21 3.84
C GLU A 73 -3.24 6.74 3.88
N TRP A 74 -4.46 7.26 3.87
CA TRP A 74 -4.75 8.66 4.08
C TRP A 74 -4.28 9.11 5.47
N CYS A 75 -4.59 8.34 6.52
CA CYS A 75 -4.13 8.68 7.87
C CYS A 75 -2.60 8.71 7.94
N ALA A 76 -1.94 7.71 7.36
CA ALA A 76 -0.49 7.63 7.31
C ALA A 76 0.12 8.86 6.61
N ALA A 77 -0.50 9.32 5.51
CA ALA A 77 -0.03 10.45 4.74
C ALA A 77 -0.37 11.82 5.36
N ASN A 78 -1.41 11.94 6.17
CA ASN A 78 -2.01 13.24 6.48
C ASN A 78 -2.10 13.57 7.99
N ALA A 79 -1.91 12.59 8.88
CA ALA A 79 -2.06 12.77 10.33
C ALA A 79 -1.17 13.88 10.91
N ARG A 80 0.01 14.14 10.32
CA ARG A 80 0.94 15.23 10.69
C ARG A 80 0.32 16.63 10.69
N TRP A 81 -0.77 16.84 9.95
CA TRP A 81 -1.46 18.14 9.91
C TRP A 81 -2.46 18.32 11.05
N PHE A 82 -2.79 17.24 11.77
CA PHE A 82 -3.81 17.22 12.82
C PHE A 82 -3.20 16.92 14.18
N VAL A 83 -2.19 16.06 14.22
CA VAL A 83 -1.39 15.76 15.40
C VAL A 83 0.03 16.29 15.16
N GLU A 84 0.41 17.29 15.95
CA GLU A 84 1.69 17.97 15.86
C GLU A 84 2.83 17.11 16.43
N ARG A 85 2.54 16.38 17.52
CA ARG A 85 3.55 15.61 18.25
C ARG A 85 2.91 14.53 19.11
N VAL A 86 3.53 13.36 19.16
CA VAL A 86 3.24 12.30 20.12
C VAL A 86 4.53 11.94 20.85
N GLU A 87 4.48 11.92 22.17
CA GLU A 87 5.62 11.55 23.01
C GLU A 87 5.19 10.48 24.01
N ARG A 88 5.81 9.29 23.93
CA ARG A 88 5.65 8.24 24.95
C ARG A 88 6.42 8.66 26.20
N VAL A 89 5.71 9.04 27.26
CA VAL A 89 6.28 9.58 28.50
C VAL A 89 6.49 8.53 29.59
N ALA A 90 5.83 7.37 29.49
CA ALA A 90 6.07 6.24 30.37
C ALA A 90 5.82 4.91 29.65
N VAL A 91 6.71 3.94 29.84
CA VAL A 91 6.46 2.52 29.57
C VAL A 91 5.97 1.87 30.86
N ARG A 92 4.94 1.04 30.76
CA ARG A 92 4.24 0.41 31.88
C ARG A 92 4.43 -1.11 31.82
N ASN A 93 3.36 -1.89 31.64
CA ASN A 93 3.41 -3.35 31.62
C ASN A 93 3.56 -3.84 30.18
N ASP A 94 4.72 -3.59 29.57
CA ASP A 94 5.05 -4.08 28.23
C ASP A 94 6.32 -4.96 28.32
N PRO A 95 6.20 -6.30 28.27
CA PRO A 95 4.97 -7.09 28.12
C PRO A 95 4.08 -7.14 29.38
N PRO A 96 2.78 -7.47 29.24
CA PRO A 96 1.88 -7.65 30.38
C PRO A 96 2.30 -8.79 31.31
N ASP A 97 2.05 -8.62 32.62
CA ASP A 97 2.12 -9.72 33.58
C ASP A 97 0.87 -10.60 33.47
N TRP A 98 1.01 -11.72 32.77
CA TRP A 98 -0.05 -12.69 32.49
C TRP A 98 -0.67 -13.33 33.73
N GLU A 99 -0.02 -13.24 34.90
CA GLU A 99 -0.53 -13.89 36.10
C GLU A 99 -1.84 -13.27 36.59
N GLY A 100 -2.91 -14.08 36.54
CA GLY A 100 -4.24 -13.68 36.98
C GLY A 100 -4.89 -12.58 36.13
N ILE A 101 -4.48 -12.44 34.85
CA ILE A 101 -5.30 -11.79 33.82
C ILE A 101 -6.42 -12.76 33.45
N TYR A 102 -7.64 -12.25 33.31
CA TYR A 102 -8.77 -13.07 32.90
C TYR A 102 -8.73 -13.34 31.39
N ASP A 103 -9.04 -14.58 31.00
CA ASP A 103 -9.31 -14.92 29.59
C ASP A 103 -10.52 -14.10 29.12
N PHE A 104 -10.27 -13.20 28.18
CA PHE A 104 -11.24 -12.45 27.38
C PHE A 104 -12.30 -11.66 28.19
N TYR A 105 -12.15 -10.33 28.28
CA TYR A 105 -13.10 -9.46 28.98
C TYR A 105 -13.61 -8.30 28.12
N TYR A 106 -14.93 -8.10 28.10
CA TYR A 106 -15.58 -6.97 27.43
C TYR A 106 -15.55 -5.71 28.29
N GLU A 107 -15.43 -4.54 27.66
CA GLU A 107 -15.77 -3.27 28.30
C GLU A 107 -17.24 -3.31 28.79
N ARG A 108 -17.44 -3.09 30.09
CA ARG A 108 -18.75 -2.76 30.65
C ARG A 108 -18.65 -1.41 31.34
N ASP A 109 -19.35 -0.42 30.82
CA ASP A 109 -19.49 0.91 31.41
C ASP A 109 -18.15 1.67 31.62
N GLY A 110 -17.22 1.64 30.65
CA GLY A 110 -15.96 2.40 30.72
C GLY A 110 -14.89 1.81 31.65
N ARG A 111 -15.02 0.52 32.00
CA ARG A 111 -14.14 -0.16 32.96
C ARG A 111 -13.65 -1.50 32.42
N TRP A 112 -12.33 -1.62 32.28
CA TRP A 112 -11.66 -2.89 32.02
C TRP A 112 -11.15 -3.45 33.34
N ARG A 113 -11.52 -4.70 33.63
CA ARG A 113 -11.25 -5.32 34.92
C ARG A 113 -9.74 -5.44 35.22
N ASP A 114 -8.97 -5.71 34.18
CA ASP A 114 -7.51 -5.91 34.27
C ASP A 114 -6.73 -4.74 33.66
N GLU A 115 -7.33 -3.55 33.55
CA GLU A 115 -6.68 -2.35 32.97
C GLU A 115 -5.28 -2.12 33.58
N ASP A 116 -5.17 -2.13 34.92
CA ASP A 116 -3.90 -1.91 35.62
C ASP A 116 -2.80 -2.91 35.26
N LYS A 117 -3.17 -4.08 34.70
CA LYS A 117 -2.23 -5.11 34.20
C LYS A 117 -1.99 -5.00 32.69
N LEU A 118 -2.97 -4.52 31.94
CA LEU A 118 -2.94 -4.39 30.48
C LEU A 118 -2.42 -3.03 29.99
N VAL A 119 -2.23 -2.07 30.90
CA VAL A 119 -1.66 -0.75 30.59
C VAL A 119 -0.23 -0.86 30.11
N GLN A 120 0.00 -0.35 28.90
CA GLN A 120 1.26 -0.50 28.20
C GLN A 120 2.08 0.78 28.27
N ALA A 121 1.46 1.96 28.07
CA ALA A 121 2.20 3.22 28.07
C ALA A 121 1.30 4.46 28.29
N ASP A 122 1.92 5.53 28.76
CA ASP A 122 1.33 6.87 28.83
C ASP A 122 1.96 7.78 27.75
N TYR A 123 1.14 8.63 27.13
CA TYR A 123 1.49 9.47 26.00
C TYR A 123 1.06 10.90 26.23
N VAL A 124 1.91 11.84 25.82
CA VAL A 124 1.52 13.24 25.62
C VAL A 124 1.29 13.45 24.12
N VAL A 125 0.06 13.83 23.77
CA VAL A 125 -0.36 14.11 22.40
C VAL A 125 -0.60 15.60 22.25
N ARG A 126 0.10 16.24 21.32
CA ARG A 126 -0.12 17.63 20.94
C ARG A 126 -0.85 17.68 19.61
N VAL A 127 -2.00 18.35 19.57
CA VAL A 127 -2.81 18.52 18.35
C VAL A 127 -2.61 19.91 17.75
N THR A 128 -2.91 20.06 16.47
CA THR A 128 -2.82 21.35 15.79
C THR A 128 -3.99 22.27 16.13
N ASP A 129 -5.17 21.72 16.43
CA ASP A 129 -6.39 22.46 16.80
C ASP A 129 -7.02 21.93 18.10
N GLN A 130 -7.27 22.83 19.07
CA GLN A 130 -7.86 22.46 20.37
C GLN A 130 -9.23 21.77 20.26
N ARG A 131 -10.00 21.98 19.19
CA ARG A 131 -11.31 21.35 18.97
C ARG A 131 -11.25 19.83 18.98
N TRP A 132 -10.10 19.23 18.63
CA TRP A 132 -9.87 17.79 18.71
C TRP A 132 -9.99 17.20 20.14
N MET A 133 -9.88 18.01 21.18
CA MET A 133 -9.88 17.54 22.58
C MET A 133 -10.91 18.23 23.47
N GLN A 134 -11.71 19.17 22.95
CA GLN A 134 -12.62 19.99 23.75
C GLN A 134 -13.76 19.19 24.41
N HIS A 135 -14.15 18.06 23.80
CA HIS A 135 -15.18 17.16 24.33
C HIS A 135 -14.65 16.22 25.43
N LEU A 136 -13.32 16.06 25.55
CA LEU A 136 -12.68 15.10 26.43
C LEU A 136 -12.48 15.64 27.86
N LYS A 137 -12.57 14.76 28.85
CA LYS A 137 -12.36 15.06 30.27
C LYS A 137 -11.45 14.01 30.93
N PRO A 138 -10.67 14.39 31.95
CA PRO A 138 -9.91 13.43 32.75
C PRO A 138 -10.81 12.30 33.28
N GLY A 139 -10.39 11.06 33.02
CA GLY A 139 -11.12 9.84 33.39
C GLY A 139 -11.96 9.25 32.26
N ASP A 140 -12.25 10.00 31.19
CA ASP A 140 -12.92 9.45 30.00
C ASP A 140 -12.09 8.30 29.42
N ALA A 141 -12.76 7.24 28.98
CA ALA A 141 -12.11 6.11 28.35
C ALA A 141 -13.01 5.44 27.33
N TRP A 142 -12.39 4.81 26.34
CA TRP A 142 -13.06 4.12 25.23
C TRP A 142 -12.14 3.04 24.66
N GLY A 143 -12.74 2.02 24.06
CA GLY A 143 -12.07 1.11 23.13
C GLY A 143 -11.96 1.73 21.74
N THR A 144 -10.99 1.28 20.95
CA THR A 144 -10.83 1.68 19.55
C THR A 144 -10.48 0.49 18.67
N THR A 145 -10.94 0.54 17.43
CA THR A 145 -10.55 -0.42 16.38
C THR A 145 -9.32 0.02 15.57
N TRP A 146 -8.78 1.22 15.84
CA TRP A 146 -7.63 1.76 15.10
C TRP A 146 -6.34 1.01 15.44
N TYR A 147 -5.58 0.67 14.40
CA TYR A 147 -4.23 0.14 14.52
C TYR A 147 -3.18 1.23 14.29
N PRO A 148 -1.92 1.01 14.68
CA PRO A 148 -0.80 1.84 14.23
C PRO A 148 -0.71 1.84 12.69
N VAL A 149 -1.04 2.97 12.06
CA VAL A 149 -0.99 3.20 10.60
C VAL A 149 0.37 3.74 10.11
N LYS A 150 1.25 4.02 11.08
CA LYS A 150 2.66 4.39 10.96
C LYS A 150 2.88 5.63 10.08
N ALA A 151 2.20 6.71 10.49
CA ALA A 151 2.13 7.98 9.76
C ALA A 151 3.45 8.77 9.68
N ASP A 152 3.52 9.66 8.69
CA ASP A 152 4.70 10.51 8.45
C ASP A 152 4.99 11.46 9.63
N HIS A 153 6.25 11.60 10.01
CA HIS A 153 6.73 12.37 11.17
C HIS A 153 7.66 13.52 10.78
N LEU A 154 7.13 14.45 9.99
CA LEU A 154 7.89 15.60 9.49
C LEU A 154 8.08 16.67 10.59
N LEU A 155 9.33 17.14 10.76
CA LEU A 155 9.58 18.35 11.55
C LEU A 155 9.35 19.60 10.69
N SER A 156 9.22 20.74 11.38
CA SER A 156 9.03 22.04 10.71
C SER A 156 10.17 22.30 9.71
N GLY A 157 9.78 22.55 8.46
CA GLY A 157 10.71 22.85 7.37
C GLY A 157 11.30 21.63 6.65
N GLU A 158 10.92 20.39 7.01
CA GLU A 158 11.48 19.19 6.37
C GLU A 158 10.79 18.79 5.07
N ALA A 159 9.50 19.13 4.92
CA ALA A 159 8.71 18.72 3.76
C ALA A 159 9.39 19.02 2.40
N PRO A 160 10.07 20.17 2.19
CA PRO A 160 10.81 20.44 0.95
C PRO A 160 12.04 19.55 0.69
N HIS A 161 12.47 18.74 1.66
CA HIS A 161 13.65 17.88 1.59
C HIS A 161 13.32 16.38 1.55
N ILE A 162 12.03 16.04 1.67
CA ILE A 162 11.56 14.66 1.73
C ILE A 162 10.86 14.29 0.41
N PRO A 163 11.17 13.13 -0.19
CA PRO A 163 10.45 12.64 -1.37
C PRO A 163 9.01 12.25 -1.07
N ASP A 164 8.12 12.54 -2.00
CA ASP A 164 6.78 11.95 -2.01
C ASP A 164 6.87 10.51 -2.50
N LEU A 165 6.89 9.58 -1.55
CA LEU A 165 7.01 8.15 -1.84
C LEU A 165 5.74 7.53 -2.43
N ARG A 166 4.60 8.23 -2.35
CA ARG A 166 3.28 7.70 -2.74
C ARG A 166 2.90 8.09 -4.17
N ASN A 167 3.49 9.18 -4.67
CA ASN A 167 3.17 9.72 -5.99
C ASN A 167 4.44 9.84 -6.83
N ALA A 168 4.69 8.80 -7.64
CA ALA A 168 5.75 8.87 -8.64
C ALA A 168 5.46 9.98 -9.65
N ALA A 169 6.42 10.89 -9.85
CA ALA A 169 6.34 11.94 -10.86
C ALA A 169 6.50 11.39 -12.28
N ALA A 170 7.14 10.23 -12.41
CA ALA A 170 7.22 9.44 -13.63
C ALA A 170 7.42 7.97 -13.26
N THR A 171 6.79 7.08 -14.02
CA THR A 171 7.00 5.63 -13.97
C THR A 171 7.51 5.19 -15.34
N LEU A 172 8.66 4.52 -15.38
CA LEU A 172 9.30 4.07 -16.62
C LEU A 172 9.43 2.54 -16.60
N THR A 173 9.19 1.89 -17.74
CA THR A 173 9.32 0.44 -17.93
C THR A 173 10.41 0.15 -18.97
N PRO A 174 11.70 0.25 -18.60
CA PRO A 174 12.79 0.23 -19.56
C PRO A 174 12.86 -1.06 -20.37
N PHE A 175 12.75 -2.22 -19.73
CA PHE A 175 12.99 -3.50 -20.41
C PHE A 175 11.73 -4.35 -20.60
N GLY A 176 10.56 -3.82 -20.24
CA GLY A 176 9.33 -4.61 -20.23
C GLY A 176 9.44 -5.67 -19.14
N THR A 177 9.80 -6.89 -19.53
CA THR A 177 9.82 -8.07 -18.65
C THR A 177 11.19 -8.48 -18.11
N GLU A 178 12.20 -7.62 -18.23
CA GLU A 178 13.51 -7.87 -17.61
C GLU A 178 13.65 -7.00 -16.36
N ALA A 179 14.15 -7.61 -15.28
CA ALA A 179 14.41 -6.92 -14.03
C ALA A 179 15.59 -5.95 -14.14
N LEU A 180 15.45 -4.80 -13.50
CA LEU A 180 16.56 -3.88 -13.29
C LEU A 180 17.37 -4.28 -12.07
N GLU A 181 18.63 -4.60 -12.31
CA GLU A 181 19.58 -5.04 -11.29
C GLU A 181 20.29 -3.86 -10.62
N GLN A 182 20.70 -2.87 -11.41
CA GLN A 182 21.43 -1.73 -10.88
C GLN A 182 21.06 -0.43 -11.58
N LEU A 183 21.15 0.65 -10.82
CA LEU A 183 20.99 2.02 -11.26
C LEU A 183 22.13 2.88 -10.74
N ALA A 184 22.53 3.88 -11.51
CA ALA A 184 23.37 4.96 -10.99
C ALA A 184 23.18 6.25 -11.78
N PHE A 185 23.20 7.37 -11.07
CA PHE A 185 23.31 8.68 -11.69
C PHE A 185 24.75 8.99 -12.09
N SER A 186 24.89 9.70 -13.21
CA SER A 186 26.11 10.43 -13.56
C SER A 186 26.43 11.49 -12.51
N ASP A 187 27.71 11.86 -12.37
CA ASP A 187 28.17 12.78 -11.31
C ASP A 187 27.50 14.17 -11.34
N ASP A 188 27.05 14.62 -12.51
CA ASP A 188 26.32 15.87 -12.71
C ASP A 188 24.79 15.68 -12.70
N GLY A 189 24.33 14.44 -12.54
CA GLY A 189 22.93 14.01 -12.50
C GLY A 189 22.17 14.21 -13.81
N ARG A 190 22.85 14.52 -14.92
CA ARG A 190 22.19 14.69 -16.23
C ARG A 190 21.62 13.38 -16.78
N TYR A 191 22.28 12.29 -16.45
CA TYR A 191 21.92 10.95 -16.90
C TYR A 191 21.72 9.99 -15.73
N LEU A 192 20.72 9.12 -15.87
CA LEU A 192 20.53 7.91 -15.09
C LEU A 192 20.80 6.72 -16.00
N ALA A 193 21.68 5.82 -15.60
CA ALA A 193 21.88 4.55 -16.29
C ALA A 193 21.33 3.40 -15.46
N GLY A 194 20.74 2.42 -16.13
CA GLY A 194 20.24 1.18 -15.53
C GLY A 194 20.63 -0.03 -16.36
N CYS A 195 20.80 -1.18 -15.72
CA CYS A 195 21.13 -2.41 -16.40
C CYS A 195 20.37 -3.63 -15.89
N THR A 196 20.22 -4.62 -16.77
CA THR A 196 19.63 -5.94 -16.51
C THR A 196 20.74 -6.99 -16.42
N ASP A 197 20.44 -8.13 -15.82
CA ASP A 197 21.33 -9.30 -15.76
C ASP A 197 21.55 -9.95 -17.14
N GLU A 198 20.60 -9.78 -18.06
CA GLU A 198 20.68 -10.22 -19.46
C GLU A 198 21.57 -9.34 -20.36
N GLY A 199 22.27 -8.34 -19.80
CA GLY A 199 23.17 -7.48 -20.59
C GLY A 199 22.47 -6.33 -21.30
N GLY A 200 21.28 -5.94 -20.84
CA GLY A 200 20.65 -4.68 -21.23
C GLY A 200 21.28 -3.50 -20.50
N LEU A 201 21.65 -2.44 -21.23
CA LEU A 201 21.99 -1.12 -20.67
C LEU A 201 21.05 -0.06 -21.24
N VAL A 202 20.38 0.67 -20.37
CA VAL A 202 19.54 1.82 -20.74
C VAL A 202 20.08 3.08 -20.07
N VAL A 203 20.04 4.21 -20.78
CA VAL A 203 20.41 5.52 -20.25
C VAL A 203 19.29 6.50 -20.52
N TYR A 204 18.85 7.20 -19.47
CA TYR A 204 17.83 8.23 -19.50
C TYR A 204 18.44 9.62 -19.30
N GLU A 205 17.91 10.61 -20.01
CA GLU A 205 18.16 12.04 -19.70
C GLU A 205 17.15 12.51 -18.63
N THR A 206 17.66 13.01 -17.50
CA THR A 206 16.86 13.23 -16.27
C THR A 206 15.96 14.47 -16.34
N ALA A 207 16.29 15.44 -17.18
CA ALA A 207 15.50 16.67 -17.35
C ALA A 207 14.09 16.41 -17.89
N GLY A 208 13.88 15.28 -18.58
CA GLY A 208 12.57 14.89 -19.13
C GLY A 208 12.25 13.40 -18.97
N TRP A 209 13.10 12.64 -18.29
CA TRP A 209 12.98 11.18 -18.14
C TRP A 209 12.80 10.44 -19.47
N THR A 210 13.46 10.94 -20.51
CA THR A 210 13.40 10.35 -21.86
C THR A 210 14.56 9.39 -22.05
N GLU A 211 14.29 8.22 -22.64
CA GLU A 211 15.34 7.30 -23.04
C GLU A 211 16.29 7.99 -24.02
N HIS A 212 17.55 8.10 -23.63
CA HIS A 212 18.61 8.68 -24.45
C HIS A 212 19.26 7.63 -25.36
N SER A 213 19.55 6.45 -24.80
CA SER A 213 20.21 5.35 -25.50
C SER A 213 19.92 4.02 -24.83
N ARG A 214 19.82 2.97 -25.64
CA ARG A 214 19.78 1.58 -25.23
C ARG A 214 20.85 0.79 -25.97
N VAL A 215 21.57 -0.05 -25.24
CA VAL A 215 22.71 -0.81 -25.74
C VAL A 215 22.58 -2.23 -25.18
N SER A 216 22.73 -3.22 -26.04
CA SER A 216 22.98 -4.59 -25.60
C SER A 216 24.49 -4.75 -25.45
N VAL A 217 24.92 -5.08 -24.25
CA VAL A 217 26.29 -5.46 -23.89
C VAL A 217 26.35 -6.98 -23.82
N GLU A 218 27.51 -7.59 -24.13
CA GLU A 218 27.64 -9.07 -24.23
C GLU A 218 26.94 -9.85 -23.09
N ASP A 219 26.16 -10.87 -23.49
CA ASP A 219 25.42 -11.80 -22.62
C ASP A 219 26.34 -12.47 -21.58
N GLY A 220 25.86 -12.56 -20.33
CA GLY A 220 26.45 -13.45 -19.31
C GLY A 220 27.00 -12.81 -18.03
N ALA A 221 26.75 -11.52 -17.81
CA ALA A 221 27.18 -10.85 -16.58
C ALA A 221 26.21 -11.14 -15.41
N PHE A 222 26.43 -12.25 -14.70
CA PHE A 222 25.71 -12.53 -13.45
C PHE A 222 25.97 -11.43 -12.41
N MET A 223 24.88 -10.80 -11.91
CA MET A 223 24.88 -9.65 -11.01
C MET A 223 25.77 -8.50 -11.52
N PRO A 224 25.31 -7.74 -12.52
CA PRO A 224 26.14 -6.72 -13.15
C PRO A 224 26.54 -5.60 -12.18
N ARG A 225 27.67 -4.97 -12.49
CA ARG A 225 28.23 -3.82 -11.78
C ARG A 225 28.29 -2.63 -12.74
N LEU A 226 27.43 -1.66 -12.48
CA LEU A 226 27.31 -0.41 -13.21
C LEU A 226 28.03 0.71 -12.44
N MET A 227 28.96 1.40 -13.09
CA MET A 227 29.64 2.57 -12.52
C MET A 227 29.86 3.66 -13.57
N TRP A 228 29.69 4.92 -13.20
CA TRP A 228 30.07 6.05 -14.06
C TRP A 228 31.55 6.37 -13.91
N VAL A 229 32.25 6.70 -14.99
CA VAL A 229 33.63 7.20 -14.94
C VAL A 229 33.63 8.63 -14.39
N PRO A 230 34.46 8.97 -13.39
CA PRO A 230 34.44 10.28 -12.75
C PRO A 230 34.55 11.45 -13.74
N GLY A 231 33.60 12.39 -13.65
CA GLY A 231 33.57 13.61 -14.46
C GLY A 231 33.39 13.38 -15.96
N ARG A 232 32.99 12.18 -16.40
CA ARG A 232 32.73 11.83 -17.79
C ARG A 232 31.37 11.14 -17.91
N HIS A 233 30.66 11.38 -19.01
CA HIS A 233 29.44 10.62 -19.31
C HIS A 233 29.78 9.27 -19.96
N VAL A 234 30.67 8.52 -19.31
CA VAL A 234 31.03 7.16 -19.71
C VAL A 234 30.57 6.23 -18.59
N VAL A 235 29.72 5.26 -18.91
CA VAL A 235 29.27 4.25 -17.96
C VAL A 235 30.00 2.94 -18.26
N THR A 236 30.55 2.32 -17.23
CA THR A 236 31.18 1.00 -17.28
C THR A 236 30.20 -0.04 -16.77
N TYR A 237 30.22 -1.21 -17.41
CA TYR A 237 29.41 -2.37 -17.09
C TYR A 237 30.31 -3.61 -17.05
N ARG A 238 30.23 -4.40 -15.98
CA ARG A 238 30.99 -5.65 -15.83
C ARG A 238 30.22 -6.67 -15.00
N GLY A 239 30.46 -7.96 -15.21
CA GLY A 239 29.91 -9.01 -14.34
C GLY A 239 30.63 -9.12 -13.00
N THR A 240 30.12 -9.98 -12.10
CA THR A 240 30.73 -10.19 -10.77
C THR A 240 32.09 -10.86 -10.83
N ASP A 241 32.33 -11.76 -11.80
CA ASP A 241 33.64 -12.37 -12.06
C ASP A 241 34.34 -11.65 -13.24
N PRO A 242 35.41 -10.87 -12.99
CA PRO A 242 36.14 -10.17 -14.05
C PRO A 242 36.81 -11.10 -15.07
N SER A 243 36.99 -12.38 -14.73
CA SER A 243 37.62 -13.36 -15.62
C SER A 243 36.66 -13.93 -16.66
N ASP A 244 35.35 -13.94 -16.36
CA ASP A 244 34.29 -14.45 -17.23
C ASP A 244 33.55 -13.33 -17.97
N SER A 245 33.50 -12.11 -17.42
CA SER A 245 32.81 -10.97 -18.04
C SER A 245 33.69 -9.71 -18.02
N PRO A 246 34.47 -9.44 -19.08
CA PRO A 246 35.34 -8.27 -19.13
C PRO A 246 34.51 -6.98 -19.10
N GLN A 247 35.08 -5.94 -18.49
CA GLN A 247 34.43 -4.63 -18.44
C GLN A 247 34.21 -4.08 -19.85
N GLN A 248 32.99 -3.62 -20.10
CA GLN A 248 32.63 -2.79 -21.24
C GLN A 248 32.38 -1.36 -20.78
N ALA A 249 32.58 -0.39 -21.65
CA ALA A 249 32.28 1.00 -21.35
C ALA A 249 31.58 1.68 -22.52
N TYR A 250 30.55 2.45 -22.20
CA TYR A 250 29.72 3.17 -23.15
C TYR A 250 29.82 4.67 -22.89
N ASP A 251 30.30 5.41 -23.89
CA ASP A 251 30.30 6.87 -23.89
C ASP A 251 28.93 7.36 -24.36
N VAL A 252 28.19 7.96 -23.45
CA VAL A 252 26.81 8.42 -23.66
C VAL A 252 26.76 9.58 -24.64
N ASP A 253 27.70 10.52 -24.55
CA ASP A 253 27.76 11.68 -25.44
C ASP A 253 28.14 11.26 -26.87
N ALA A 254 29.11 10.35 -27.01
CA ALA A 254 29.54 9.82 -28.29
C ALA A 254 28.61 8.73 -28.85
N ARG A 255 27.73 8.19 -28.01
CA ARG A 255 26.84 7.05 -28.28
C ARG A 255 27.58 5.83 -28.83
N ALA A 256 28.74 5.52 -28.24
CA ALA A 256 29.62 4.48 -28.72
C ALA A 256 30.30 3.73 -27.57
N LEU A 257 30.61 2.46 -27.79
CA LEU A 257 31.51 1.72 -26.92
C LEU A 257 32.92 2.32 -27.03
N VAL A 258 33.57 2.46 -25.88
CA VAL A 258 34.92 3.04 -25.76
C VAL A 258 35.78 2.18 -24.87
N ASP A 259 37.09 2.20 -25.12
CA ASP A 259 38.05 1.60 -24.21
C ASP A 259 38.40 2.60 -23.10
N VAL A 260 38.23 2.17 -21.86
CA VAL A 260 38.68 2.89 -20.66
C VAL A 260 39.44 1.92 -19.75
N PRO A 261 40.30 2.42 -18.85
CA PRO A 261 40.89 1.59 -17.82
C PRO A 261 39.81 0.82 -17.03
N ALA A 262 40.14 -0.39 -16.58
CA ALA A 262 39.26 -1.15 -15.71
C ALA A 262 38.94 -0.32 -14.46
N GLU A 263 37.67 -0.20 -14.15
CA GLU A 263 37.16 0.39 -12.92
C GLU A 263 36.87 -0.77 -11.97
N ASP A 264 37.74 -0.95 -10.98
CA ASP A 264 37.59 -1.98 -9.96
C ASP A 264 36.66 -1.55 -8.82
N GLY A 265 35.97 -2.53 -8.25
CA GLY A 265 35.03 -2.37 -7.14
C GLY A 265 33.56 -2.49 -7.51
N VAL A 266 32.71 -2.23 -6.51
CA VAL A 266 31.25 -2.30 -6.57
C VAL A 266 30.58 -0.96 -6.34
N ALA A 267 31.27 -0.05 -5.67
CA ALA A 267 30.84 1.34 -5.49
C ALA A 267 32.06 2.25 -5.41
N ARG A 268 31.85 3.53 -5.73
CA ARG A 268 32.87 4.56 -5.60
C ARG A 268 32.29 5.83 -5.03
N SER A 269 33.14 6.57 -4.32
CA SER A 269 32.88 7.96 -3.99
C SER A 269 32.88 8.84 -5.26
N ARG A 270 32.24 10.01 -5.17
CA ARG A 270 32.05 10.94 -6.30
C ARG A 270 33.36 11.37 -6.94
N SER A 271 34.37 11.71 -6.15
CA SER A 271 35.70 12.10 -6.63
C SER A 271 36.55 10.91 -7.08
N GLY A 272 36.10 9.68 -6.84
CA GLY A 272 36.89 8.47 -7.02
C GLY A 272 37.99 8.30 -5.97
N ARG A 273 38.02 9.14 -4.92
CA ARG A 273 38.98 9.03 -3.82
C ARG A 273 38.84 7.71 -3.09
N TYR A 274 37.63 7.26 -2.87
CA TYR A 274 37.31 5.97 -2.25
C TYR A 274 36.63 5.06 -3.26
N ARG A 275 37.00 3.79 -3.24
CA ARG A 275 36.28 2.68 -3.88
C ARG A 275 36.05 1.61 -2.85
N VAL A 276 34.96 0.87 -3.04
CA VAL A 276 34.57 -0.28 -2.23
C VAL A 276 34.70 -1.52 -3.07
N GLU A 277 35.37 -2.54 -2.55
CA GLU A 277 35.35 -3.90 -3.10
C GLU A 277 34.66 -4.83 -2.08
N TYR A 278 33.77 -5.72 -2.53
CA TYR A 278 33.17 -6.72 -1.63
C TYR A 278 34.24 -7.75 -1.27
N GLY A 279 34.67 -7.74 0.00
CA GLY A 279 35.59 -8.73 0.55
C GLY A 279 34.88 -10.05 0.81
N HIS A 280 35.58 -11.17 0.62
CA HIS A 280 35.08 -12.46 1.06
C HIS A 280 34.98 -12.50 2.60
N ALA A 281 33.77 -12.79 3.09
CA ALA A 281 33.37 -13.17 4.44
C ALA A 281 33.24 -12.07 5.52
N ASP A 282 34.18 -11.12 5.73
CA ASP A 282 34.19 -10.38 7.01
C ASP A 282 34.43 -8.85 6.94
N GLY A 283 34.17 -8.17 5.80
CA GLY A 283 34.31 -6.70 5.77
C GLY A 283 34.27 -6.02 4.39
N LEU A 284 34.63 -4.72 4.38
CA LEU A 284 34.72 -3.87 3.18
C LEU A 284 36.18 -3.53 2.90
N ASP A 285 36.62 -3.74 1.67
CA ASP A 285 37.93 -3.26 1.21
C ASP A 285 37.79 -1.84 0.67
N PHE A 286 38.58 -0.91 1.21
CA PHE A 286 38.60 0.49 0.78
C PHE A 286 39.85 0.78 -0.03
N VAL A 287 39.69 1.29 -1.24
CA VAL A 287 40.81 1.80 -2.04
C VAL A 287 40.82 3.32 -1.95
N ALA A 288 41.86 3.88 -1.32
CA ALA A 288 42.07 5.33 -1.26
C ALA A 288 42.94 5.78 -2.45
N GLY A 289 42.32 6.30 -3.51
CA GLY A 289 42.98 6.80 -4.72
C GLY A 289 43.58 5.68 -5.56
N ASN A 290 44.87 5.81 -5.90
CA ASN A 290 45.65 4.78 -6.62
C ASN A 290 46.54 3.95 -5.67
N ALA A 291 46.33 4.06 -4.35
CA ALA A 291 47.05 3.24 -3.38
C ALA A 291 46.52 1.80 -3.42
N ASP A 292 47.32 0.85 -2.95
CA ASP A 292 46.87 -0.53 -2.77
C ASP A 292 45.60 -0.55 -1.88
N PRO A 293 44.62 -1.44 -2.18
CA PRO A 293 43.43 -1.61 -1.35
C PRO A 293 43.82 -1.78 0.12
N ARG A 294 43.24 -0.97 0.99
CA ARG A 294 43.36 -1.13 2.43
C ARG A 294 42.09 -1.82 2.92
N HIS A 295 42.23 -3.08 3.32
CA HIS A 295 41.16 -3.77 4.03
C HIS A 295 40.82 -3.01 5.30
N VAL A 296 39.54 -2.66 5.46
CA VAL A 296 39.03 -2.17 6.72
C VAL A 296 37.89 -3.07 7.17
N GLY A 297 38.22 -3.99 8.07
CA GLY A 297 37.24 -4.87 8.69
C GLY A 297 36.16 -4.04 9.39
N VAL A 298 34.91 -4.30 9.05
CA VAL A 298 33.77 -3.77 9.80
C VAL A 298 33.64 -4.66 11.05
N THR A 299 33.48 -4.06 12.23
CA THR A 299 33.78 -4.71 13.50
C THR A 299 32.79 -5.79 13.97
N SER A 300 31.83 -6.22 13.13
CA SER A 300 30.98 -7.37 13.44
C SER A 300 31.26 -8.50 12.46
N GLU A 301 31.55 -9.70 13.01
CA GLU A 301 31.77 -10.96 12.27
C GLU A 301 30.52 -11.43 11.47
N GLU A 302 29.45 -10.62 11.41
CA GLU A 302 28.15 -10.94 10.80
C GLU A 302 27.75 -9.98 9.66
N LEU A 303 28.51 -8.92 9.38
CA LEU A 303 28.13 -7.94 8.35
C LEU A 303 28.58 -8.36 6.94
N SER A 304 27.79 -9.19 6.28
CA SER A 304 27.87 -9.38 4.82
C SER A 304 27.30 -8.15 4.13
N VAL A 305 28.14 -7.17 3.78
CA VAL A 305 27.70 -5.93 3.13
C VAL A 305 27.18 -6.20 1.72
N GLU A 306 25.98 -5.73 1.43
CA GLU A 306 25.29 -5.91 0.13
C GLU A 306 25.04 -4.60 -0.61
N CYS A 307 24.95 -3.49 0.12
CA CYS A 307 24.76 -2.16 -0.45
C CYS A 307 25.51 -1.09 0.34
N VAL A 308 25.99 -0.07 -0.38
CA VAL A 308 26.74 1.06 0.19
C VAL A 308 26.45 2.34 -0.58
N ASP A 309 26.54 3.49 0.09
CA ASP A 309 26.48 4.80 -0.55
C ASP A 309 27.28 5.87 0.20
N PHE A 310 27.89 6.78 -0.56
CA PHE A 310 28.73 7.83 -0.03
C PHE A 310 27.96 9.14 0.10
N THR A 311 28.15 9.82 1.24
CA THR A 311 27.79 11.24 1.33
C THR A 311 28.51 12.05 0.25
N ARG A 312 27.85 13.10 -0.25
CA ARG A 312 28.38 13.96 -1.31
C ARG A 312 29.74 14.58 -0.98
N ASP A 313 29.97 14.91 0.29
CA ASP A 313 31.23 15.46 0.79
C ASP A 313 32.28 14.40 1.13
N GLU A 314 31.93 13.12 0.94
CA GLU A 314 32.75 11.94 1.20
C GLU A 314 33.24 11.84 2.66
N SER A 315 32.51 12.46 3.58
CA SER A 315 32.82 12.40 5.02
C SER A 315 32.32 11.12 5.67
N ARG A 316 31.32 10.47 5.08
CA ARG A 316 30.70 9.22 5.54
C ARG A 316 30.40 8.27 4.38
N LEU A 317 30.55 6.99 4.66
CA LEU A 317 29.99 5.88 3.88
C LEU A 317 28.89 5.21 4.71
N TYR A 318 27.73 5.00 4.12
CA TYR A 318 26.69 4.15 4.70
C TYR A 318 26.82 2.75 4.10
N ALA A 319 26.73 1.73 4.94
CA ALA A 319 26.84 0.34 4.54
C ALA A 319 25.80 -0.52 5.27
N ALA A 320 25.18 -1.42 4.53
CA ALA A 320 24.23 -2.39 5.09
C ALA A 320 24.30 -3.72 4.32
N GLY A 321 23.62 -4.73 4.85
CA GLY A 321 23.71 -6.09 4.35
C GLY A 321 22.53 -6.96 4.79
N MET A 322 22.78 -8.25 4.99
CA MET A 322 21.78 -9.21 5.53
C MET A 322 21.36 -8.95 6.99
N THR A 323 21.74 -7.81 7.57
CA THR A 323 21.42 -7.41 8.94
C THR A 323 20.28 -6.41 8.96
N ARG A 324 19.77 -6.14 10.16
CA ARG A 324 18.68 -5.18 10.39
C ARG A 324 19.15 -3.74 10.46
N ASP A 325 20.46 -3.51 10.46
CA ASP A 325 21.08 -2.25 10.82
C ASP A 325 21.82 -1.61 9.63
N VAL A 326 21.96 -0.29 9.66
CA VAL A 326 22.82 0.46 8.73
C VAL A 326 23.97 1.11 9.50
N TYR A 327 25.19 0.95 8.99
CA TYR A 327 26.41 1.45 9.61
C TYR A 327 26.89 2.69 8.89
N ALA A 328 27.11 3.79 9.61
CA ALA A 328 27.81 4.95 9.08
C ALA A 328 29.30 4.83 9.44
N LEU A 329 30.15 4.82 8.43
CA LEU A 329 31.59 4.61 8.54
C LEU A 329 32.36 5.87 8.11
N ASP A 330 33.50 6.13 8.74
CA ASP A 330 34.51 7.05 8.20
C ASP A 330 35.23 6.34 7.04
N PRO A 331 35.10 6.78 5.79
CA PRO A 331 35.68 6.07 4.65
C PRO A 331 37.22 6.07 4.62
N SER A 332 37.88 6.94 5.40
CA SER A 332 39.35 7.01 5.47
C SER A 332 39.96 6.05 6.49
N THR A 333 39.18 5.70 7.54
CA THR A 333 39.64 4.86 8.64
C THR A 333 38.85 3.56 8.79
N GLY A 334 37.67 3.48 8.14
CA GLY A 334 36.57 2.51 8.32
C GLY A 334 36.06 2.38 9.76
N GLN A 335 36.31 3.38 10.60
CA GLN A 335 35.73 3.45 11.93
C GLN A 335 34.20 3.60 11.82
N VAL A 336 33.46 2.81 12.60
CA VAL A 336 32.02 3.03 12.80
C VAL A 336 31.80 4.35 13.54
N LEU A 337 31.15 5.29 12.88
CA LEU A 337 30.79 6.61 13.39
C LEU A 337 29.41 6.61 14.04
N ASP A 338 28.49 5.81 13.49
CA ASP A 338 27.10 5.73 13.92
C ASP A 338 26.48 4.39 13.47
N VAL A 339 25.42 3.96 14.15
CA VAL A 339 24.66 2.75 13.81
C VAL A 339 23.18 3.08 13.88
N PHE A 340 22.48 2.83 12.77
CA PHE A 340 21.03 2.93 12.67
C PHE A 340 20.47 1.55 12.95
N GLU A 341 19.96 1.36 14.15
CA GLU A 341 19.50 0.06 14.63
C GLU A 341 18.08 -0.25 14.13
N ASN A 342 17.82 -1.51 13.81
CA ASN A 342 16.49 -2.05 13.49
C ASN A 342 15.76 -1.29 12.36
N VAL A 343 16.51 -0.92 11.32
CA VAL A 343 16.04 -0.13 10.19
C VAL A 343 15.12 -0.92 9.26
N ALA A 344 15.40 -2.20 9.05
CA ALA A 344 14.61 -3.12 8.24
C ALA A 344 14.80 -4.55 8.75
N ALA A 345 13.98 -5.52 8.32
CA ALA A 345 14.28 -6.94 8.58
C ALA A 345 15.54 -7.39 7.81
N ARG A 346 15.74 -6.78 6.63
CA ARG A 346 16.95 -6.84 5.81
C ARG A 346 17.06 -5.56 4.98
N VAL A 347 18.26 -5.03 4.80
CA VAL A 347 18.48 -3.85 3.96
C VAL A 347 18.97 -4.28 2.58
N TRP A 348 18.09 -4.24 1.57
CA TRP A 348 18.45 -4.60 0.19
C TRP A 348 19.11 -3.45 -0.55
N SER A 349 18.63 -2.23 -0.32
CA SER A 349 19.16 -1.05 -0.98
C SER A 349 19.14 0.14 -0.03
N LEU A 350 20.11 1.03 -0.20
CA LEU A 350 20.20 2.29 0.51
C LEU A 350 20.71 3.39 -0.40
N ALA A 351 20.27 4.62 -0.15
CA ALA A 351 20.79 5.81 -0.83
C ALA A 351 20.77 7.01 0.13
N VAL A 352 21.83 7.81 0.14
CA VAL A 352 21.92 9.01 0.98
C VAL A 352 21.56 10.26 0.20
N SER A 353 20.80 11.17 0.84
CA SER A 353 20.45 12.44 0.21
C SER A 353 21.70 13.29 -0.09
N PRO A 354 21.68 14.16 -1.11
CA PRO A 354 22.82 14.98 -1.52
C PRO A 354 23.36 15.92 -0.44
N ASP A 355 22.52 16.31 0.52
CA ASP A 355 22.89 17.12 1.68
C ASP A 355 23.33 16.28 2.90
N GLY A 356 23.22 14.95 2.82
CA GLY A 356 23.54 14.01 3.89
C GLY A 356 22.57 14.04 5.06
N ALA A 357 21.43 14.73 4.95
CA ALA A 357 20.46 14.87 6.04
C ALA A 357 19.53 13.65 6.17
N TYR A 358 19.34 12.90 5.09
CA TYR A 358 18.41 11.78 5.02
C TYR A 358 19.04 10.54 4.38
N LEU A 359 18.61 9.38 4.85
CA LEU A 359 18.97 8.07 4.35
C LEU A 359 17.68 7.40 3.86
N ALA A 360 17.62 7.07 2.57
CA ALA A 360 16.59 6.22 2.00
C ALA A 360 17.01 4.76 2.16
N VAL A 361 16.10 3.91 2.62
CA VAL A 361 16.33 2.48 2.78
C VAL A 361 15.17 1.70 2.18
N GLY A 362 15.49 0.70 1.36
CA GLY A 362 14.56 -0.24 0.76
C GLY A 362 14.73 -1.62 1.39
N GLY A 363 13.65 -2.17 1.91
CA GLY A 363 13.70 -3.41 2.68
C GLY A 363 12.34 -3.81 3.24
N PRO A 364 12.20 -5.04 3.75
CA PRO A 364 11.01 -5.41 4.49
C PRO A 364 11.02 -4.68 5.85
N PRO A 365 9.85 -4.29 6.37
CA PRO A 365 9.74 -3.76 7.72
C PRO A 365 10.40 -4.72 8.76
N PRO A 366 11.00 -4.20 9.84
CA PRO A 366 11.68 -5.02 10.85
C PRO A 366 10.78 -6.09 11.49
N ASP A 367 9.48 -5.81 11.55
CA ASP A 367 8.50 -6.68 12.19
C ASP A 367 7.71 -7.53 11.19
N SER A 368 8.08 -7.54 9.89
CA SER A 368 7.37 -8.30 8.86
C SER A 368 7.98 -9.69 8.61
N ASN A 369 7.17 -10.57 8.02
CA ASN A 369 7.56 -11.93 7.63
C ASN A 369 8.24 -11.98 6.25
N HIS A 370 8.82 -10.86 5.78
CA HIS A 370 9.46 -10.66 4.47
C HIS A 370 8.53 -10.55 3.25
N GLU A 371 7.20 -10.61 3.40
CA GLU A 371 6.26 -10.46 2.28
C GLU A 371 5.98 -8.99 1.93
N ASP A 372 6.05 -8.08 2.92
CA ASP A 372 5.87 -6.65 2.70
C ASP A 372 7.21 -5.94 2.46
N HIS A 373 7.29 -5.08 1.46
CA HIS A 373 8.44 -4.21 1.21
C HIS A 373 8.11 -2.75 1.50
N GLU A 374 9.08 -1.98 1.96
CA GLU A 374 8.88 -0.57 2.29
C GLU A 374 10.10 0.26 1.85
N ILE A 375 9.83 1.47 1.36
CA ILE A 375 10.84 2.52 1.28
C ILE A 375 10.70 3.39 2.53
N ARG A 376 11.81 3.62 3.24
CA ARG A 376 11.87 4.47 4.43
C ARG A 376 12.83 5.61 4.21
N ILE A 377 12.43 6.83 4.56
CA ILE A 377 13.32 7.98 4.63
C ILE A 377 13.62 8.26 6.09
N ILE A 378 14.86 8.06 6.48
CA ILE A 378 15.34 8.17 7.85
C ILE A 378 16.17 9.43 7.99
N ARG A 379 15.87 10.21 9.01
CA ARG A 379 16.62 11.41 9.32
C ARG A 379 17.92 11.05 10.02
N VAL A 380 19.05 11.49 9.46
CA VAL A 380 20.38 11.10 9.93
C VAL A 380 20.68 11.61 11.34
N ARG A 381 20.18 12.80 11.73
CA ARG A 381 20.54 13.43 13.01
C ARG A 381 19.99 12.73 14.26
N ASP A 382 18.87 12.01 14.14
CA ASP A 382 18.11 11.46 15.28
C ASP A 382 17.50 10.08 14.97
N HIS A 383 17.85 9.50 13.82
CA HIS A 383 17.44 8.18 13.33
C HIS A 383 15.92 7.99 13.23
N GLN A 384 15.13 9.06 13.25
CA GLN A 384 13.68 8.96 13.13
C GLN A 384 13.27 8.77 11.67
N VAL A 385 12.28 7.90 11.43
CA VAL A 385 11.63 7.76 10.13
C VAL A 385 10.78 9.00 9.86
N ALA A 386 11.14 9.76 8.83
CA ALA A 386 10.44 10.98 8.43
C ALA A 386 9.20 10.67 7.57
N THR A 387 9.36 9.77 6.60
CA THR A 387 8.27 9.24 5.77
C THR A 387 8.61 7.81 5.37
N ARG A 388 7.57 7.06 4.97
CA ARG A 388 7.70 5.69 4.49
C ARG A 388 6.50 5.30 3.65
N HIS A 389 6.67 4.31 2.79
CA HIS A 389 5.60 3.77 1.98
C HIS A 389 5.80 2.28 1.76
N THR A 390 4.80 1.50 2.16
CA THR A 390 4.75 0.07 1.90
C THR A 390 4.36 -0.14 0.45
N LEU A 391 5.17 -0.92 -0.26
CA LEU A 391 4.95 -1.35 -1.62
C LEU A 391 4.54 -2.82 -1.59
N GLY A 392 3.54 -3.20 -2.38
CA GLY A 392 3.13 -4.60 -2.53
C GLY A 392 4.07 -5.44 -3.42
N THR A 393 5.34 -5.03 -3.52
CA THR A 393 6.29 -5.45 -4.56
C THR A 393 7.72 -5.11 -4.12
N PHE A 394 8.72 -5.76 -4.73
CA PHE A 394 10.11 -5.70 -4.31
C PHE A 394 10.80 -4.37 -4.68
N VAL A 395 11.48 -3.75 -3.72
CA VAL A 395 12.42 -2.65 -3.99
C VAL A 395 13.83 -3.21 -4.13
N THR A 396 14.36 -3.21 -5.35
CA THR A 396 15.70 -3.79 -5.62
C THR A 396 16.81 -2.73 -5.50
N GLN A 397 16.52 -1.48 -5.83
CA GLN A 397 17.51 -0.43 -5.93
C GLN A 397 16.94 0.96 -5.65
N LEU A 398 17.77 1.80 -5.02
CA LEU A 398 17.50 3.18 -4.70
C LEU A 398 18.66 4.05 -5.18
N ALA A 399 18.36 5.21 -5.74
CA ALA A 399 19.36 6.19 -6.13
C ALA A 399 18.85 7.61 -5.91
N TRP A 400 19.54 8.40 -5.10
CA TRP A 400 19.27 9.83 -4.99
C TRP A 400 19.96 10.59 -6.12
N SER A 401 19.25 11.53 -6.76
CA SER A 401 19.89 12.39 -7.75
C SER A 401 20.89 13.32 -7.06
N PRO A 402 22.12 13.47 -7.61
CA PRO A 402 23.15 14.30 -7.00
C PRO A 402 22.94 15.81 -7.21
N VAL A 403 21.99 16.21 -8.06
CA VAL A 403 21.71 17.62 -8.38
C VAL A 403 20.22 17.96 -8.42
N ASP A 404 19.37 16.96 -8.65
CA ASP A 404 17.93 17.14 -8.68
C ASP A 404 17.32 16.69 -7.35
N ASP A 405 16.21 17.34 -7.02
CA ASP A 405 15.35 17.00 -5.90
C ASP A 405 14.50 15.76 -6.26
N CYS A 406 15.15 14.59 -6.41
CA CYS A 406 14.46 13.32 -6.59
C CYS A 406 15.23 12.10 -6.07
N LEU A 407 14.45 11.11 -5.61
CA LEU A 407 14.85 9.74 -5.35
C LEU A 407 14.29 8.86 -6.48
N VAL A 408 15.07 7.94 -7.02
CA VAL A 408 14.59 6.91 -7.94
C VAL A 408 14.60 5.57 -7.22
N ALA A 409 13.51 4.82 -7.36
CA ALA A 409 13.38 3.46 -6.87
C ALA A 409 13.09 2.51 -8.04
N THR A 410 13.74 1.36 -8.06
CA THR A 410 13.26 0.22 -8.84
C THR A 410 12.23 -0.55 -8.03
N VAL A 411 11.12 -0.87 -8.67
CA VAL A 411 10.02 -1.62 -8.09
C VAL A 411 9.75 -2.78 -9.03
N CYS A 412 9.89 -4.02 -8.56
CA CYS A 412 9.71 -5.23 -9.37
C CYS A 412 8.61 -6.10 -8.78
N ASP A 413 7.60 -6.43 -9.56
CA ASP A 413 6.54 -7.35 -9.12
C ASP A 413 7.03 -8.81 -9.09
N ASP A 414 6.15 -9.73 -8.67
CA ASP A 414 6.46 -11.17 -8.61
C ASP A 414 6.82 -11.79 -9.98
N SER A 415 6.55 -11.08 -11.09
CA SER A 415 6.88 -11.50 -12.45
C SER A 415 8.23 -10.98 -12.95
N GLU A 416 8.98 -10.26 -12.10
CA GLU A 416 10.27 -9.63 -12.39
C GLU A 416 10.19 -8.42 -13.34
N ASP A 417 8.98 -7.96 -13.68
CA ASP A 417 8.76 -6.74 -14.47
C ASP A 417 9.18 -5.52 -13.62
N GLY A 418 10.28 -4.88 -14.01
CA GLY A 418 10.89 -3.78 -13.25
C GLY A 418 10.42 -2.39 -13.70
N GLU A 419 9.71 -1.69 -12.83
CA GLU A 419 9.38 -0.27 -12.98
C GLU A 419 10.42 0.64 -12.31
N LEU A 420 10.68 1.79 -12.94
CA LEU A 420 11.43 2.90 -12.35
C LEU A 420 10.48 3.98 -11.86
N HIS A 421 10.38 4.13 -10.55
CA HIS A 421 9.59 5.16 -9.91
C HIS A 421 10.47 6.37 -9.62
N VAL A 422 10.15 7.50 -10.25
CA VAL A 422 10.81 8.79 -10.00
C VAL A 422 10.03 9.55 -8.93
N LEU A 423 10.58 9.63 -7.73
CA LEU A 423 9.95 10.23 -6.55
C LEU A 423 10.53 11.63 -6.35
N ARG A 424 9.72 12.66 -6.61
CA ARG A 424 10.17 14.06 -6.45
C ARG A 424 10.24 14.43 -4.97
N VAL A 425 11.30 15.15 -4.63
CA VAL A 425 11.50 15.75 -3.31
C VAL A 425 10.63 17.00 -3.20
N GLY A 426 9.87 17.07 -2.12
CA GLY A 426 8.89 18.12 -1.90
C GLY A 426 7.52 17.57 -1.53
N LEU A 427 7.36 17.17 -0.27
CA LEU A 427 6.05 16.96 0.31
C LEU A 427 5.35 18.32 0.54
N PRO A 428 4.00 18.36 0.54
CA PRO A 428 3.27 19.57 0.90
C PRO A 428 3.63 20.01 2.33
N SER A 429 4.16 21.23 2.46
CA SER A 429 4.46 21.86 3.75
C SER A 429 3.23 22.43 4.44
N GLU A 430 2.17 22.66 3.67
CA GLU A 430 0.86 23.10 4.14
C GLU A 430 -0.19 22.03 3.80
N PRO A 431 -1.25 21.90 4.61
CA PRO A 431 -2.36 21.00 4.29
C PRO A 431 -3.07 21.41 2.98
N PRO A 432 -3.59 20.45 2.20
CA PRO A 432 -4.47 20.69 1.07
C PRO A 432 -5.57 21.72 1.35
N PRO A 433 -5.90 22.61 0.38
CA PRO A 433 -6.85 23.70 0.56
C PRO A 433 -8.24 23.24 1.05
N ARG A 434 -8.65 22.02 0.69
CA ARG A 434 -9.90 21.42 1.16
C ARG A 434 -10.01 21.43 2.69
N PHE A 435 -8.91 21.23 3.42
CA PHE A 435 -8.90 21.15 4.88
C PHE A 435 -9.15 22.47 5.61
N TYR A 436 -9.10 23.60 4.89
CA TYR A 436 -9.25 24.95 5.46
C TYR A 436 -10.53 25.67 5.04
N ALA A 437 -11.51 24.99 4.46
CA ALA A 437 -12.81 25.61 4.20
C ALA A 437 -13.38 26.12 5.54
N GLU A 438 -13.33 27.46 5.74
CA GLU A 438 -13.80 28.10 6.96
C GLU A 438 -15.20 27.59 7.29
N ILE A 439 -15.36 27.00 8.48
CA ILE A 439 -16.68 26.69 9.00
C ILE A 439 -17.45 28.01 9.05
N PRO A 440 -18.51 28.19 8.24
CA PRO A 440 -19.26 29.43 8.29
C PRO A 440 -19.80 29.60 9.71
N PRO A 441 -19.74 30.80 10.31
CA PRO A 441 -20.40 31.05 11.58
C PRO A 441 -21.89 30.69 11.44
N GLU A 442 -22.42 29.96 12.42
CA GLU A 442 -23.76 29.36 12.42
C GLU A 442 -24.79 30.21 11.65
N ALA A 443 -25.26 29.68 10.52
CA ALA A 443 -26.38 30.27 9.81
C ALA A 443 -27.61 30.20 10.73
N PRO A 444 -28.37 31.31 10.91
CA PRO A 444 -29.57 31.28 11.71
C PRO A 444 -30.59 30.32 11.09
N GLU A 445 -31.28 29.54 11.94
CA GLU A 445 -32.25 28.51 11.53
C GLU A 445 -33.18 28.99 10.40
N PRO A 446 -33.35 28.21 9.32
CA PRO A 446 -34.22 28.61 8.22
C PRO A 446 -35.68 28.57 8.68
N GLN A 447 -36.34 29.73 8.64
CA GLN A 447 -37.79 29.82 8.75
C GLN A 447 -38.46 29.06 7.60
N ALA A 448 -39.43 28.21 7.96
CA ALA A 448 -40.18 27.38 7.03
C ALA A 448 -40.80 28.21 5.88
N ALA A 449 -40.36 27.92 4.66
CA ALA A 449 -41.02 28.39 3.43
C ALA A 449 -42.21 27.48 3.09
N PRO A 450 -43.32 28.02 2.56
CA PRO A 450 -44.51 27.23 2.28
C PRO A 450 -44.32 26.32 1.07
N ALA A 451 -44.92 25.13 1.15
CA ALA A 451 -44.86 24.07 0.15
C ALA A 451 -45.31 24.54 -1.24
N ALA A 452 -44.50 24.24 -2.25
CA ALA A 452 -44.87 24.29 -3.67
C ALA A 452 -45.10 22.86 -4.18
N ASP A 453 -46.18 22.67 -4.94
CA ASP A 453 -46.58 21.39 -5.53
C ASP A 453 -45.51 20.82 -6.48
N PRO A 454 -45.30 19.49 -6.52
CA PRO A 454 -44.36 18.85 -7.43
C PRO A 454 -44.92 18.83 -8.85
N ALA A 455 -44.09 19.21 -9.83
CA ALA A 455 -44.40 19.08 -11.25
C ALA A 455 -44.34 17.60 -11.70
N PRO A 456 -45.14 17.19 -12.71
CA PRO A 456 -45.19 15.80 -13.15
C PRO A 456 -43.99 15.43 -14.05
N ALA A 457 -43.57 14.17 -13.96
CA ALA A 457 -42.49 13.58 -14.75
C ALA A 457 -42.88 13.41 -16.24
N PRO A 458 -41.93 13.46 -17.20
CA PRO A 458 -42.24 13.30 -18.62
C PRO A 458 -42.36 11.81 -19.02
N GLU A 459 -43.32 11.52 -19.91
CA GLU A 459 -43.49 10.23 -20.59
C GLU A 459 -42.63 10.19 -21.88
N TYR A 460 -41.97 9.06 -22.17
CA TYR A 460 -41.21 8.82 -23.40
C TYR A 460 -41.90 7.77 -24.29
N GLU A 461 -42.07 8.09 -25.58
CA GLU A 461 -42.60 7.21 -26.64
C GLU A 461 -41.48 6.41 -27.34
N GLU A 462 -41.79 5.14 -27.67
CA GLU A 462 -40.93 4.17 -28.36
C GLU A 462 -40.84 4.37 -29.89
N ASP A 463 -39.67 4.02 -30.45
CA ASP A 463 -39.37 3.60 -31.83
C ASP A 463 -39.28 4.62 -32.98
N LYS A 464 -38.03 4.90 -33.42
CA LYS A 464 -37.33 4.28 -34.59
C LYS A 464 -36.05 5.05 -34.93
N LEU A 465 -34.88 4.41 -34.78
CA LEU A 465 -33.57 4.97 -35.12
C LEU A 465 -32.98 4.36 -36.40
N ASP A 466 -32.37 5.24 -37.19
CA ASP A 466 -31.78 5.09 -38.52
C ASP A 466 -30.45 4.31 -38.50
N PRO A 467 -30.22 3.32 -39.39
CA PRO A 467 -28.99 2.53 -39.46
C PRO A 467 -27.69 3.33 -39.61
N GLU A 468 -27.70 4.53 -40.22
CA GLU A 468 -26.48 5.36 -40.28
C GLU A 468 -26.16 6.03 -38.94
N ARG A 469 -27.19 6.29 -38.12
CA ARG A 469 -27.01 6.83 -36.77
C ARG A 469 -26.47 5.77 -35.80
N ILE A 470 -26.84 4.51 -36.00
CA ILE A 470 -26.29 3.36 -35.26
C ILE A 470 -24.79 3.20 -35.52
N ARG A 471 -24.34 3.41 -36.75
CA ARG A 471 -22.91 3.33 -37.10
C ARG A 471 -22.10 4.46 -36.47
N ALA A 472 -22.68 5.66 -36.37
CA ALA A 472 -22.07 6.78 -35.66
C ALA A 472 -22.06 6.60 -34.12
N MET A 473 -23.02 5.86 -33.55
CA MET A 473 -23.07 5.54 -32.12
C MET A 473 -22.10 4.41 -31.73
N ALA A 474 -21.84 3.44 -32.60
CA ALA A 474 -20.78 2.45 -32.38
C ALA A 474 -19.37 3.07 -32.35
N GLU A 475 -19.18 4.20 -33.03
CA GLU A 475 -17.96 5.01 -32.96
C GLU A 475 -17.98 6.01 -31.78
N ALA A 476 -19.09 6.14 -31.04
CA ALA A 476 -19.29 7.13 -29.98
C ALA A 476 -19.78 6.58 -28.61
N GLY A 477 -20.05 5.28 -28.45
CA GLY A 477 -20.42 4.62 -27.18
C GLY A 477 -21.84 4.89 -26.67
N ASP A 478 -22.82 4.02 -27.00
CA ASP A 478 -24.14 3.96 -26.34
C ASP A 478 -24.72 2.51 -26.27
N PRO A 479 -25.63 2.17 -25.32
CA PRO A 479 -25.90 0.80 -24.82
C PRO A 479 -27.04 -0.01 -25.50
N LEU A 480 -27.02 -1.35 -25.31
CA LEU A 480 -27.91 -2.38 -25.91
C LEU A 480 -29.32 -2.51 -25.27
N THR A 481 -30.28 -3.08 -26.02
CA THR A 481 -31.67 -3.30 -25.57
C THR A 481 -31.87 -4.61 -24.78
N ARG A 482 -32.97 -4.68 -24.00
CA ARG A 482 -33.36 -5.84 -23.18
C ARG A 482 -33.55 -7.15 -23.99
N GLY A 483 -33.96 -7.06 -25.25
CA GLY A 483 -34.12 -8.23 -26.13
C GLY A 483 -32.78 -8.82 -26.56
N GLU A 484 -31.84 -7.96 -26.92
CA GLU A 484 -30.47 -8.32 -27.32
C GLU A 484 -29.69 -8.95 -26.16
N LEU A 485 -29.93 -8.46 -24.94
CA LEU A 485 -29.44 -9.05 -23.69
C LEU A 485 -29.89 -10.50 -23.46
N VAL A 486 -31.18 -10.79 -23.70
CA VAL A 486 -31.73 -12.13 -23.52
C VAL A 486 -31.18 -13.10 -24.56
N GLU A 487 -30.96 -12.63 -25.79
CA GLU A 487 -30.39 -13.44 -26.86
C GLU A 487 -28.91 -13.75 -26.62
N LEU A 488 -28.12 -12.76 -26.17
CA LEU A 488 -26.71 -12.94 -25.80
C LEU A 488 -26.54 -13.93 -24.63
N ALA A 489 -27.39 -13.82 -23.61
CA ALA A 489 -27.40 -14.75 -22.48
C ALA A 489 -27.79 -16.18 -22.90
N GLN A 490 -28.72 -16.33 -23.85
CA GLN A 490 -29.13 -17.63 -24.40
C GLN A 490 -28.07 -18.25 -25.32
N GLU A 491 -27.30 -17.44 -26.04
CA GLU A 491 -26.17 -17.90 -26.85
C GLU A 491 -24.99 -18.32 -25.95
N HIS A 492 -24.71 -17.58 -24.88
CA HIS A 492 -23.70 -17.95 -23.89
C HIS A 492 -24.07 -19.24 -23.12
N ALA A 493 -25.34 -19.39 -22.74
CA ALA A 493 -25.84 -20.63 -22.13
C ALA A 493 -25.73 -21.85 -23.08
N ARG A 494 -25.90 -21.64 -24.39
CA ARG A 494 -25.67 -22.68 -25.42
C ARG A 494 -24.19 -23.02 -25.57
N TRP A 495 -23.30 -22.03 -25.56
CA TRP A 495 -21.86 -22.23 -25.59
C TRP A 495 -21.37 -23.05 -24.37
N LEU A 496 -21.82 -22.72 -23.16
CA LEU A 496 -21.52 -23.46 -21.93
C LEU A 496 -22.00 -24.93 -21.99
N ALA A 497 -23.17 -25.18 -22.59
CA ALA A 497 -23.70 -26.53 -22.75
C ALA A 497 -22.84 -27.43 -23.69
N THR A 498 -21.96 -26.83 -24.48
CA THR A 498 -21.05 -27.54 -25.41
C THR A 498 -19.60 -27.62 -24.93
N GLY A 499 -19.30 -27.10 -23.74
CA GLY A 499 -17.92 -27.00 -23.22
C GLY A 499 -17.02 -26.14 -24.10
N GLY A 500 -17.57 -25.10 -24.73
CA GLY A 500 -16.81 -24.10 -25.47
C GLY A 500 -16.62 -24.33 -26.97
N ASN A 501 -17.22 -25.37 -27.56
CA ASN A 501 -16.85 -25.81 -28.92
C ASN A 501 -17.56 -25.11 -30.10
N GLU A 502 -18.65 -24.37 -29.89
CA GLU A 502 -19.51 -23.92 -31.01
C GLU A 502 -19.20 -22.54 -31.63
N ALA A 503 -18.23 -21.77 -31.11
CA ALA A 503 -18.01 -20.37 -31.54
C ALA A 503 -16.61 -20.05 -32.09
N ALA A 504 -15.96 -20.98 -32.77
CA ALA A 504 -14.73 -20.69 -33.51
C ALA A 504 -15.01 -19.78 -34.72
N GLY A 505 -14.76 -18.47 -34.59
CA GLY A 505 -14.51 -17.60 -35.74
C GLY A 505 -15.29 -16.28 -35.87
N ARG A 506 -15.68 -15.59 -34.79
CA ARG A 506 -16.15 -14.19 -34.89
C ARG A 506 -15.32 -13.27 -34.00
N GLY A 507 -14.82 -12.17 -34.56
CA GLY A 507 -14.01 -11.17 -33.86
C GLY A 507 -14.79 -10.48 -32.75
N TRP A 508 -14.11 -10.24 -31.63
CA TRP A 508 -14.69 -9.87 -30.34
C TRP A 508 -14.54 -8.37 -30.06
N THR A 509 -15.51 -7.76 -29.35
CA THR A 509 -15.60 -6.32 -29.05
C THR A 509 -16.17 -6.07 -27.65
N TRP A 510 -15.77 -4.97 -27.00
CA TRP A 510 -16.34 -4.45 -25.75
C TRP A 510 -17.84 -4.11 -25.88
N GLN A 511 -18.62 -4.32 -24.82
CA GLN A 511 -19.99 -3.80 -24.70
C GLN A 511 -20.23 -3.21 -23.30
N VAL A 512 -20.80 -2.01 -23.23
CA VAL A 512 -21.30 -1.38 -21.99
C VAL A 512 -22.82 -1.52 -21.97
N LEU A 513 -23.34 -2.07 -20.88
CA LEU A 513 -24.76 -2.21 -20.58
C LEU A 513 -25.15 -1.22 -19.48
N ILE A 514 -26.43 -0.87 -19.39
CA ILE A 514 -26.98 -0.25 -18.19
C ILE A 514 -28.03 -1.19 -17.63
N VAL A 515 -27.80 -1.72 -16.42
CA VAL A 515 -28.73 -2.61 -15.72
C VAL A 515 -29.19 -1.93 -14.44
N ALA A 516 -30.51 -1.74 -14.29
CA ALA A 516 -31.10 -1.03 -13.15
C ALA A 516 -30.53 0.39 -12.90
N GLY A 517 -30.01 1.05 -13.94
CA GLY A 517 -29.38 2.37 -13.84
C GLY A 517 -27.85 2.34 -13.65
N LEU A 518 -27.25 1.16 -13.49
CA LEU A 518 -25.81 0.97 -13.28
C LEU A 518 -25.10 0.56 -14.56
N PRO A 519 -23.96 1.19 -14.92
CA PRO A 519 -23.14 0.75 -16.05
C PRO A 519 -22.45 -0.58 -15.73
N VAL A 520 -22.65 -1.59 -16.59
CA VAL A 520 -22.03 -2.92 -16.51
C VAL A 520 -21.19 -3.13 -17.76
N ALA A 521 -19.90 -3.38 -17.61
CA ALA A 521 -19.01 -3.67 -18.73
C ALA A 521 -18.94 -5.18 -18.95
N LEU A 522 -19.30 -5.64 -20.15
CA LEU A 522 -19.08 -7.02 -20.58
C LEU A 522 -17.77 -7.08 -21.37
N TYR A 523 -16.77 -7.73 -20.78
CA TYR A 523 -15.53 -8.07 -21.47
C TYR A 523 -15.65 -9.47 -22.07
N ASN A 524 -15.27 -9.62 -23.33
CA ASN A 524 -15.18 -10.91 -23.99
C ASN A 524 -13.77 -11.01 -24.60
N GLY A 525 -12.82 -11.45 -23.77
CA GLY A 525 -11.40 -11.55 -24.11
C GLY A 525 -11.01 -12.88 -24.76
N PRO A 526 -9.87 -12.94 -25.47
CA PRO A 526 -9.38 -14.17 -26.06
C PRO A 526 -8.65 -15.06 -25.03
N GLU A 527 -8.74 -16.37 -25.29
CA GLU A 527 -8.19 -17.55 -24.61
C GLU A 527 -7.06 -17.35 -23.57
N GLY A 528 -7.42 -17.68 -22.32
CA GLY A 528 -6.55 -17.97 -21.19
C GLY A 528 -7.40 -18.44 -20.00
N ASP A 529 -7.91 -19.67 -20.09
CA ASP A 529 -8.64 -20.50 -19.11
C ASP A 529 -9.84 -19.96 -18.30
N ASP A 530 -10.09 -18.65 -18.17
CA ASP A 530 -11.24 -18.13 -17.41
C ASP A 530 -12.23 -17.40 -18.33
N GLY A 531 -13.47 -17.87 -18.29
CA GLY A 531 -14.56 -17.46 -19.19
C GLY A 531 -14.96 -15.98 -19.06
N ILE A 532 -16.02 -15.62 -19.80
CA ILE A 532 -16.60 -14.26 -19.83
C ILE A 532 -16.75 -13.70 -18.41
N GLN A 533 -15.94 -12.69 -18.06
CA GLN A 533 -16.10 -11.91 -16.84
C GLN A 533 -17.04 -10.73 -17.12
N ALA A 534 -18.18 -10.71 -16.43
CA ALA A 534 -18.97 -9.49 -16.31
C ALA A 534 -18.37 -8.63 -15.20
N THR A 535 -17.79 -7.49 -15.54
CA THR A 535 -17.28 -6.55 -14.53
C THR A 535 -18.34 -5.50 -14.27
N ILE A 536 -18.92 -5.50 -13.06
CA ILE A 536 -19.66 -4.32 -12.60
C ILE A 536 -18.62 -3.33 -12.09
N ARG A 537 -18.25 -2.33 -12.91
CA ARG A 537 -17.44 -1.20 -12.43
C ARG A 537 -18.34 -0.16 -11.80
N SER A 538 -18.84 -0.48 -10.61
CA SER A 538 -19.42 0.49 -9.69
C SER A 538 -18.87 0.19 -8.30
N GLU A 539 -17.99 1.06 -7.81
CA GLU A 539 -17.39 0.97 -6.46
C GLU A 539 -18.45 1.11 -5.35
N SER A 540 -19.65 1.56 -5.71
CA SER A 540 -20.79 1.72 -4.81
C SER A 540 -22.09 1.36 -5.52
N ILE A 541 -22.95 0.59 -4.86
CA ILE A 541 -24.35 0.40 -5.24
C ILE A 541 -25.22 1.14 -4.23
N GLU A 542 -26.18 1.94 -4.72
CA GLU A 542 -27.10 2.68 -3.85
C GLU A 542 -27.76 1.75 -2.83
N THR A 543 -27.74 2.15 -1.55
CA THR A 543 -28.35 1.41 -0.44
C THR A 543 -29.81 1.07 -0.75
N GLY A 544 -30.17 -0.21 -0.65
CA GLY A 544 -31.54 -0.68 -0.91
C GLY A 544 -31.89 -0.88 -2.39
N THR A 545 -30.90 -0.87 -3.29
CA THR A 545 -31.11 -1.29 -4.69
C THR A 545 -31.67 -2.72 -4.75
N ASP A 546 -32.66 -2.93 -5.61
CA ASP A 546 -33.29 -4.24 -5.84
C ASP A 546 -32.65 -4.92 -7.06
N LEU A 547 -31.81 -5.92 -6.80
CA LEU A 547 -31.13 -6.77 -7.78
C LEU A 547 -31.60 -8.23 -7.66
N ARG A 548 -32.87 -8.45 -7.28
CA ARG A 548 -33.40 -9.81 -7.14
C ARG A 548 -33.42 -10.55 -8.46
N GLY A 549 -32.98 -11.81 -8.43
CA GLY A 549 -32.97 -12.69 -9.60
C GLY A 549 -31.91 -12.34 -10.65
N PHE A 550 -30.93 -11.51 -10.28
CA PHE A 550 -29.88 -11.06 -11.18
C PHE A 550 -28.94 -12.21 -11.54
N VAL A 551 -28.57 -12.33 -12.82
CA VAL A 551 -27.80 -13.48 -13.33
C VAL A 551 -26.44 -13.00 -13.85
N LEU A 552 -25.41 -13.27 -13.06
CA LEU A 552 -24.01 -12.87 -13.30
C LEU A 552 -23.04 -13.94 -12.76
N PRO A 553 -23.01 -15.14 -13.36
CA PRO A 553 -21.97 -16.10 -13.03
C PRO A 553 -20.59 -15.55 -13.44
N PHE A 554 -19.56 -15.82 -12.64
CA PHE A 554 -18.17 -15.39 -12.84
C PHE A 554 -17.97 -13.87 -12.88
N ALA A 555 -18.91 -13.10 -12.34
CA ALA A 555 -18.73 -11.66 -12.24
C ALA A 555 -17.63 -11.28 -11.26
N ASP A 556 -16.91 -10.21 -11.59
CA ASP A 556 -16.01 -9.54 -10.67
C ASP A 556 -16.75 -8.39 -9.98
N LEU A 557 -16.93 -8.57 -8.68
CA LEU A 557 -17.57 -7.68 -7.71
C LEU A 557 -16.59 -7.39 -6.55
N THR A 558 -15.28 -7.46 -6.80
CA THR A 558 -14.24 -7.16 -5.81
C THR A 558 -14.44 -5.77 -5.22
N ALA A 559 -14.29 -5.65 -3.91
CA ALA A 559 -14.41 -4.41 -3.14
C ALA A 559 -15.75 -3.67 -3.28
N ILE A 560 -16.82 -4.36 -3.72
CA ILE A 560 -18.12 -3.71 -3.91
C ILE A 560 -18.72 -3.24 -2.58
N PHE A 561 -19.26 -2.02 -2.57
CA PHE A 561 -19.92 -1.43 -1.42
C PHE A 561 -21.43 -1.35 -1.61
N GLY A 562 -22.21 -1.85 -0.65
CA GLY A 562 -23.67 -1.73 -0.67
C GLY A 562 -24.34 -2.19 0.62
N GLU A 563 -24.91 -1.26 1.39
CA GLU A 563 -25.70 -1.59 2.57
C GLU A 563 -27.14 -2.02 2.15
N LYS A 564 -27.68 -3.09 2.76
CA LYS A 564 -29.09 -3.54 2.55
C LYS A 564 -29.46 -3.82 1.08
N LEU A 565 -28.48 -4.20 0.26
CA LEU A 565 -28.70 -4.62 -1.11
C LEU A 565 -29.58 -5.88 -1.17
N ASP A 566 -30.50 -5.96 -2.13
CA ASP A 566 -31.32 -7.18 -2.32
C ASP A 566 -30.87 -7.96 -3.56
N LEU A 567 -30.08 -9.02 -3.34
CA LEU A 567 -29.60 -9.99 -4.33
C LEU A 567 -30.35 -11.33 -4.20
N SER A 568 -31.57 -11.33 -3.66
CA SER A 568 -32.29 -12.59 -3.46
C SER A 568 -32.55 -13.29 -4.79
N ASN A 569 -32.29 -14.60 -4.84
CA ASN A 569 -32.41 -15.46 -6.01
C ASN A 569 -31.41 -15.13 -7.14
N ALA A 570 -30.35 -14.37 -6.88
CA ALA A 570 -29.30 -14.11 -7.86
C ALA A 570 -28.50 -15.38 -8.20
N ASP A 571 -27.98 -15.45 -9.43
CA ASP A 571 -27.00 -16.45 -9.87
C ASP A 571 -25.63 -15.76 -9.94
N LEU A 572 -24.78 -16.06 -8.97
CA LEU A 572 -23.44 -15.51 -8.77
C LEU A 572 -22.39 -16.65 -8.72
N ARG A 573 -22.66 -17.76 -9.41
CA ARG A 573 -21.76 -18.92 -9.40
C ARG A 573 -20.40 -18.55 -9.96
N GLY A 574 -19.33 -18.86 -9.23
CA GLY A 574 -17.96 -18.54 -9.63
C GLY A 574 -17.61 -17.05 -9.60
N ALA A 575 -18.47 -16.18 -9.06
CA ALA A 575 -18.16 -14.76 -8.95
C ALA A 575 -16.99 -14.50 -7.99
N THR A 576 -16.21 -13.45 -8.26
CA THR A 576 -15.20 -12.89 -7.34
C THR A 576 -15.85 -11.73 -6.59
N ILE A 577 -16.09 -11.89 -5.30
CA ILE A 577 -16.75 -10.92 -4.41
C ILE A 577 -15.86 -10.76 -3.17
N THR A 578 -14.56 -10.61 -3.38
CA THR A 578 -13.55 -10.45 -2.33
C THR A 578 -13.52 -9.02 -1.82
N ASP A 579 -13.13 -8.82 -0.56
CA ASP A 579 -13.02 -7.50 0.08
C ASP A 579 -14.32 -6.65 0.04
N ALA A 580 -15.46 -7.29 -0.19
CA ALA A 580 -16.74 -6.61 -0.38
C ALA A 580 -17.34 -6.14 0.95
N HIS A 581 -17.97 -4.96 0.97
CA HIS A 581 -18.68 -4.43 2.13
C HIS A 581 -20.20 -4.48 1.90
N LEU A 582 -20.81 -5.60 2.31
CA LEU A 582 -22.22 -5.92 2.05
C LEU A 582 -23.01 -6.21 3.36
N PRO A 583 -22.97 -5.33 4.38
CA PRO A 583 -23.71 -5.56 5.61
C PRO A 583 -25.22 -5.52 5.36
N ASN A 584 -25.94 -6.45 6.00
CA ASN A 584 -27.38 -6.64 5.89
C ASN A 584 -27.88 -6.93 4.46
N VAL A 585 -27.02 -7.42 3.56
CA VAL A 585 -27.42 -7.84 2.20
C VAL A 585 -28.41 -9.01 2.27
N SER A 586 -29.40 -9.02 1.38
CA SER A 586 -30.29 -10.16 1.19
C SER A 586 -29.78 -11.03 0.03
N LEU A 587 -29.27 -12.21 0.36
CA LEU A 587 -28.81 -13.25 -0.58
C LEU A 587 -29.73 -14.49 -0.52
N ARG A 588 -31.00 -14.29 -0.13
CA ARG A 588 -31.97 -15.38 0.04
C ARG A 588 -32.10 -16.20 -1.24
N ASN A 589 -31.89 -17.51 -1.15
CA ASN A 589 -31.89 -18.45 -2.28
C ASN A 589 -30.91 -18.10 -3.42
N ALA A 590 -29.90 -17.26 -3.20
CA ALA A 590 -28.87 -16.99 -4.21
C ALA A 590 -28.00 -18.24 -4.46
N ASP A 591 -27.47 -18.38 -5.68
CA ASP A 591 -26.51 -19.41 -6.03
C ASP A 591 -25.10 -18.81 -6.10
N LEU A 592 -24.31 -19.04 -5.05
CA LEU A 592 -22.92 -18.58 -4.87
C LEU A 592 -21.93 -19.74 -5.03
N SER A 593 -22.36 -20.84 -5.67
CA SER A 593 -21.52 -22.03 -5.78
C SER A 593 -20.20 -21.69 -6.49
N TYR A 594 -19.07 -22.08 -5.88
CA TYR A 594 -17.71 -21.81 -6.34
C TYR A 594 -17.29 -20.33 -6.41
N ALA A 595 -18.08 -19.42 -5.83
CA ALA A 595 -17.69 -18.02 -5.72
C ALA A 595 -16.55 -17.84 -4.68
N ASP A 596 -15.78 -16.77 -4.84
CA ASP A 596 -14.81 -16.30 -3.85
C ASP A 596 -15.40 -15.10 -3.10
N LEU A 597 -15.67 -15.27 -1.81
CA LEU A 597 -16.14 -14.22 -0.90
C LEU A 597 -15.12 -13.92 0.20
N SER A 598 -13.85 -14.29 0.00
CA SER A 598 -12.82 -14.12 1.00
C SER A 598 -12.65 -12.65 1.40
N ARG A 599 -12.36 -12.43 2.70
CA ARG A 599 -12.17 -11.10 3.33
C ARG A 599 -13.41 -10.17 3.28
N SER A 600 -14.57 -10.65 2.84
CA SER A 600 -15.77 -9.81 2.72
C SER A 600 -16.54 -9.65 4.03
N ASN A 601 -17.22 -8.51 4.19
CA ASN A 601 -18.12 -8.22 5.29
C ASN A 601 -19.58 -8.51 4.92
N LEU A 602 -20.13 -9.59 5.48
CA LEU A 602 -21.52 -10.03 5.34
C LEU A 602 -22.26 -9.99 6.68
N ARG A 603 -21.90 -9.05 7.58
CA ARG A 603 -22.56 -8.90 8.88
C ARG A 603 -24.06 -8.69 8.73
N GLY A 604 -24.86 -9.48 9.46
CA GLY A 604 -26.32 -9.43 9.41
C GLY A 604 -26.93 -9.82 8.07
N ALA A 605 -26.16 -10.42 7.15
CA ALA A 605 -26.66 -10.85 5.85
C ALA A 605 -27.73 -11.94 5.96
N ASP A 606 -28.71 -11.91 5.08
CA ASP A 606 -29.74 -12.95 4.97
C ASP A 606 -29.39 -13.92 3.82
N LEU A 607 -28.76 -15.03 4.17
CA LEU A 607 -28.36 -16.13 3.28
C LEU A 607 -29.35 -17.31 3.35
N THR A 608 -30.59 -17.06 3.79
CA THR A 608 -31.59 -18.13 3.95
C THR A 608 -31.77 -18.91 2.64
N GLY A 609 -31.49 -20.21 2.66
CA GLY A 609 -31.61 -21.09 1.49
C GLY A 609 -30.57 -20.88 0.38
N ALA A 610 -29.52 -20.09 0.60
CA ALA A 610 -28.46 -19.87 -0.38
C ALA A 610 -27.63 -21.14 -0.65
N LYS A 611 -27.09 -21.28 -1.87
CA LYS A 611 -26.12 -22.32 -2.21
C LYS A 611 -24.71 -21.76 -2.14
N LEU A 612 -23.91 -22.27 -1.22
CA LEU A 612 -22.51 -21.91 -0.96
C LEU A 612 -21.60 -23.12 -1.24
N ILE A 613 -21.92 -23.89 -2.28
CA ILE A 613 -21.23 -25.16 -2.56
C ILE A 613 -19.84 -24.84 -3.13
N GLY A 614 -18.78 -25.28 -2.45
CA GLY A 614 -17.41 -25.02 -2.89
C GLY A 614 -16.97 -23.55 -2.82
N THR A 615 -17.74 -22.70 -2.16
CA THR A 615 -17.47 -21.27 -2.01
C THR A 615 -16.27 -21.02 -1.10
N ASP A 616 -15.44 -20.04 -1.44
CA ASP A 616 -14.39 -19.55 -0.55
C ASP A 616 -14.95 -18.47 0.40
N LEU A 617 -14.93 -18.74 1.70
CA LEU A 617 -15.35 -17.81 2.75
C LEU A 617 -14.18 -17.45 3.67
N GLU A 618 -12.93 -17.66 3.24
CA GLU A 618 -11.76 -17.42 4.07
C GLU A 618 -11.73 -15.97 4.58
N ASN A 619 -11.60 -15.78 5.89
CA ASN A 619 -11.63 -14.47 6.54
C ASN A 619 -12.92 -13.63 6.30
N THR A 620 -14.02 -14.23 5.85
CA THR A 620 -15.31 -13.55 5.69
C THR A 620 -16.01 -13.32 7.04
N ASP A 621 -16.65 -12.17 7.23
CA ASP A 621 -17.43 -11.87 8.42
C ASP A 621 -18.91 -12.19 8.25
N LEU A 622 -19.38 -13.29 8.86
CA LEU A 622 -20.78 -13.72 8.89
C LEU A 622 -21.46 -13.43 10.25
N THR A 623 -20.93 -12.48 11.03
CA THR A 623 -21.48 -12.15 12.35
C THR A 623 -22.96 -11.76 12.23
N ASP A 624 -23.82 -12.37 13.04
CA ASP A 624 -25.28 -12.18 13.07
C ASP A 624 -26.00 -12.49 11.75
N ALA A 625 -25.35 -13.15 10.78
CA ALA A 625 -25.97 -13.56 9.52
C ALA A 625 -26.95 -14.74 9.70
N ASP A 626 -27.91 -14.88 8.77
CA ASP A 626 -28.86 -15.98 8.74
C ASP A 626 -28.57 -16.95 7.58
N LEU A 627 -27.98 -18.11 7.89
CA LEU A 627 -27.72 -19.22 6.95
C LEU A 627 -28.75 -20.35 7.10
N THR A 628 -29.95 -20.06 7.62
CA THR A 628 -31.02 -21.06 7.76
C THR A 628 -31.28 -21.78 6.44
N ASN A 629 -31.20 -23.11 6.43
CA ASN A 629 -31.31 -23.98 5.25
C ASN A 629 -30.30 -23.74 4.11
N ALA A 630 -29.19 -23.03 4.34
CA ALA A 630 -28.14 -22.88 3.33
C ALA A 630 -27.35 -24.18 3.09
N ASP A 631 -26.72 -24.32 1.92
CA ASP A 631 -25.87 -25.47 1.59
C ASP A 631 -24.39 -25.04 1.47
N LEU A 632 -23.60 -25.31 2.51
CA LEU A 632 -22.16 -25.02 2.57
C LEU A 632 -21.29 -26.23 2.19
N THR A 633 -21.82 -27.21 1.45
CA THR A 633 -21.06 -28.42 1.11
C THR A 633 -19.76 -28.06 0.38
N GLY A 634 -18.62 -28.34 1.02
CA GLY A 634 -17.29 -28.08 0.44
C GLY A 634 -16.84 -26.62 0.50
N ALA A 635 -17.55 -25.74 1.22
CA ALA A 635 -17.10 -24.36 1.43
C ALA A 635 -15.79 -24.33 2.23
N LYS A 636 -14.88 -23.43 1.87
CA LYS A 636 -13.68 -23.13 2.66
C LYS A 636 -14.02 -22.04 3.67
N VAL A 637 -13.71 -22.27 4.94
CA VAL A 637 -14.01 -21.32 6.02
C VAL A 637 -12.86 -20.97 7.00
N PRO A 638 -11.56 -21.18 6.70
CA PRO A 638 -10.51 -20.69 7.62
C PRO A 638 -10.71 -19.20 7.94
N GLY A 639 -10.63 -18.82 9.21
CA GLY A 639 -10.80 -17.41 9.61
C GLY A 639 -12.20 -16.81 9.43
N THR A 640 -13.21 -17.56 8.97
CA THR A 640 -14.59 -17.04 8.85
C THR A 640 -15.21 -16.80 10.22
N PHE A 641 -15.85 -15.64 10.42
CA PHE A 641 -16.48 -15.27 11.68
C PHE A 641 -17.95 -15.72 11.73
N PHE A 642 -18.26 -16.78 12.49
CA PHE A 642 -19.63 -17.30 12.67
C PHE A 642 -20.35 -16.81 13.95
N ILE A 643 -19.97 -15.64 14.47
CA ILE A 643 -20.51 -15.14 15.74
C ILE A 643 -22.00 -14.82 15.60
N GLY A 644 -22.87 -15.44 16.40
CA GLY A 644 -24.31 -15.14 16.35
C GLY A 644 -25.02 -15.61 15.08
N THR A 645 -24.30 -16.28 14.18
CA THR A 645 -24.81 -16.77 12.90
C THR A 645 -25.85 -17.87 13.11
N ARG A 646 -26.99 -17.78 12.42
CA ARG A 646 -28.03 -18.80 12.47
C ARG A 646 -27.74 -19.88 11.43
N LEU A 647 -27.64 -21.13 11.87
CA LEU A 647 -27.32 -22.29 11.02
C LEU A 647 -28.44 -23.34 11.01
N ASP A 648 -29.66 -22.95 11.39
CA ASP A 648 -30.81 -23.86 11.50
C ASP A 648 -31.06 -24.58 10.16
N GLY A 649 -30.82 -25.90 10.11
CA GLY A 649 -31.02 -26.69 8.88
C GLY A 649 -29.96 -26.52 7.78
N ALA A 650 -28.87 -25.80 8.05
CA ALA A 650 -27.74 -25.67 7.12
C ALA A 650 -27.04 -27.02 6.88
N LYS A 651 -26.54 -27.23 5.66
CA LYS A 651 -25.79 -28.44 5.26
C LYS A 651 -24.31 -28.12 5.08
N GLY A 652 -23.46 -29.13 5.24
CA GLY A 652 -22.02 -29.00 4.95
C GLY A 652 -21.26 -28.10 5.91
N VAL A 653 -21.85 -27.74 7.07
CA VAL A 653 -21.21 -26.88 8.07
C VAL A 653 -19.92 -27.55 8.57
N PRO A 654 -18.75 -26.92 8.36
CA PRO A 654 -17.49 -27.41 8.91
C PRO A 654 -17.47 -27.20 10.44
N PHE A 655 -17.17 -28.26 11.19
CA PHE A 655 -17.02 -28.24 12.66
C PHE A 655 -15.56 -28.12 13.07
#